data_AF-A0A7F5R424-F1
#
_entry.id   AF-A0A7F5R424-F1
#
_cell.length_a   1.000
_cell.length_b   1.000
_cell.length_c   1.000
_cell.angle_alpha   90.00
_cell.angle_beta   90.00
_cell.angle_gamma   90.00
#
_symmetry.space_group_name_H-M   'P 1'
#
loop_
_entity.id
_entity.type
_entity.pdbx_description
1 polymer ?
#
loop_
_entity_poly.entity_id
_entity_poly.type
_entity_poly.pdbx_seq_one_letter_code
_entity_poly.pdbx_strand_id
1 'polypeptide(L)'
;MNLMFNIVSWMQFHNSNRLLIIIDFLLQCLEVHIIDKSTYIVEALAVFLSSLLHDVIKLGLNPISIIRSLQKTLNFLMHSSSSNLIVLLISSSLIDCPVNYLTDLLILCEMLLKSADINELSLRCLQISLFNWMVFKSDLLEMKYIKRMIIRIEKITEQINNGTKKDNLTFNCLVKKLKSNQYNLHIAFELYTLCNYLNADVFIFWLARFSSNMNEVLSKNLFIFLCGMILFKSLNENAINELLQLLIHLVKKHNCYSTLLLTAVLYKLSCTKNPEMHFILLKTFPHLIICKENVPFIFHTLESLRSSTIPVRTFIMKLHFDIWNLDPKYYINLQNLLTEKIHKISLDEDLEVNVVKSKILREICIKRPELYGGELVSFLSEVLNKYRHKNGSLPSSLALEGISALCKAGIVDIFSTLKELFPKFRSDTRDRVLISFCNLVSTVPDYFEESERCVSLSQEVTTLLWEFATQSGDKNVRRSAYEGLSNFKIEDISDTMPERYKICTNDVLPAFGLVNCECWINILKSSPEDTLDAIGTMLFRLIEIEIIEFRPRIYQVPEGGREPDTYNYLSVYSPLRAITNYVKLNVQKMKLNAAYLQCLRVLSLEYKKPLPPLDWCFLQELVHYKQAKFFCICIASHQVRSSGSARRFMENIVVALTTNEHECLDVFQNLRFLCDSIQPAILRPFIKNALTYSLKLYDEDEHFFNTINTCLKSTLSRHDIHEANRATISDVLVYVIKNADQKSPSFESILKTTAELSKNYVSKFNLDRTSIWKFLLFVKVRIAKALYSKENHFSWLNEIFNVEDYTQGYIGIFIMTYNIMNKLLYAYREQIVILQEVVKVIKKYKNDPSVRVWILELLGQTQALIVDNGSTEKRLNFLCSTIVISFIFLTDQDILILNPLEIIKDSNMALTLFPSSVYGAVKTNLWQEYVPQLLEWLYNMSNCKFIMFSYQTTFYQTLSALRHEKAFGRKLYWLKYMDRKMDIIS
;
A
#
# COMPACT_ATOMS: atom_id res chain seq x y z
N MET A 1 -36.74 -37.25 -1.73
CA MET A 1 -36.08 -35.94 -1.51
C MET A 1 -34.56 -35.99 -1.57
N ASN A 2 -33.85 -36.72 -0.70
CA ASN A 2 -32.37 -36.69 -0.64
C ASN A 2 -31.69 -37.17 -1.94
N LEU A 3 -32.25 -38.15 -2.65
CA LEU A 3 -31.70 -38.63 -3.93
C LEU A 3 -31.71 -37.52 -5.00
N MET A 4 -32.82 -36.79 -5.14
CA MET A 4 -32.95 -35.69 -6.12
C MET A 4 -31.91 -34.59 -5.86
N PHE A 5 -31.79 -34.12 -4.61
CA PHE A 5 -30.81 -33.09 -4.27
C PHE A 5 -29.35 -33.58 -4.40
N ASN A 6 -29.09 -34.85 -4.13
CA ASN A 6 -27.78 -35.45 -4.39
C ASN A 6 -27.48 -35.49 -5.90
N ILE A 7 -28.43 -35.91 -6.74
CA ILE A 7 -28.29 -35.86 -8.19
C ILE A 7 -28.01 -34.43 -8.65
N VAL A 8 -28.83 -33.46 -8.22
CA VAL A 8 -28.66 -32.02 -8.54
C VAL A 8 -27.30 -31.48 -8.13
N SER A 9 -26.76 -31.92 -7.00
CA SER A 9 -25.45 -31.48 -6.52
C SER A 9 -24.30 -31.92 -7.42
N TRP A 10 -24.42 -33.06 -8.11
CA TRP A 10 -23.36 -33.64 -8.96
C TRP A 10 -23.53 -33.38 -10.46
N MET A 11 -24.63 -32.75 -10.90
CA MET A 11 -24.85 -32.45 -12.31
C MET A 11 -23.86 -31.41 -12.86
N GLN A 12 -23.18 -31.74 -13.97
CA GLN A 12 -22.18 -30.88 -14.62
C GLN A 12 -22.80 -29.98 -15.69
N PHE A 13 -22.42 -28.70 -15.70
CA PHE A 13 -23.05 -27.67 -16.54
C PHE A 13 -22.19 -27.16 -17.71
N HIS A 14 -21.03 -27.79 -18.00
CA HIS A 14 -20.07 -27.30 -19.01
C HIS A 14 -20.52 -27.37 -20.46
N ASN A 15 -21.45 -28.26 -20.77
CA ASN A 15 -21.90 -28.47 -22.13
C ASN A 15 -23.31 -27.88 -22.24
N SER A 16 -23.52 -27.00 -23.22
CA SER A 16 -24.81 -26.36 -23.50
C SER A 16 -25.94 -27.39 -23.59
N ASN A 17 -25.69 -28.52 -24.25
CA ASN A 17 -26.68 -29.59 -24.40
C ASN A 17 -27.02 -30.28 -23.07
N ARG A 18 -26.03 -30.47 -22.19
CA ARG A 18 -26.27 -31.06 -20.86
C ARG A 18 -27.01 -30.09 -19.95
N LEU A 19 -26.65 -28.82 -20.00
CA LEU A 19 -27.33 -27.78 -19.22
C LEU A 19 -28.82 -27.70 -19.58
N LEU A 20 -29.18 -27.77 -20.86
CA LEU A 20 -30.58 -27.80 -21.31
C LEU A 20 -31.34 -29.01 -20.74
N ILE A 21 -30.78 -30.22 -20.82
CA ILE A 21 -31.40 -31.43 -20.26
C ILE A 21 -31.63 -31.28 -18.74
N ILE A 22 -30.67 -30.68 -18.03
CA ILE A 22 -30.76 -30.48 -16.59
C ILE A 22 -31.81 -29.42 -16.26
N ILE A 23 -31.89 -28.35 -17.05
CA ILE A 23 -32.95 -27.35 -16.91
C ILE A 23 -34.31 -28.02 -17.12
N ASP A 24 -34.49 -28.80 -18.18
CA ASP A 24 -35.76 -29.50 -18.43
C ASP A 24 -36.13 -30.44 -17.27
N PHE A 25 -35.18 -31.19 -16.73
CA PHE A 25 -35.39 -32.02 -15.55
C PHE A 25 -35.79 -31.21 -14.31
N LEU A 26 -35.10 -30.09 -14.03
CA LEU A 26 -35.41 -29.22 -12.91
C LEU A 26 -36.77 -28.54 -13.06
N LEU A 27 -37.14 -28.14 -14.28
CA LEU A 27 -38.44 -27.55 -14.60
C LEU A 27 -39.56 -28.58 -14.39
N GLN A 28 -39.39 -29.82 -14.84
CA GLN A 28 -40.35 -30.91 -14.59
C GLN A 28 -40.50 -31.20 -13.09
N CYS A 29 -39.40 -31.28 -12.35
CA CYS A 29 -39.42 -31.47 -10.90
C CYS A 29 -40.16 -30.32 -10.20
N LEU A 30 -39.95 -29.09 -10.66
CA LEU A 30 -40.61 -27.91 -10.14
C LEU A 30 -42.12 -27.93 -10.42
N GLU A 31 -42.55 -28.32 -11.63
CA GLU A 31 -43.98 -28.43 -11.96
C GLU A 31 -44.69 -29.50 -11.14
N VAL A 32 -44.08 -30.68 -10.97
CA VAL A 32 -44.61 -31.75 -10.10
C VAL A 32 -44.75 -31.26 -8.65
N HIS A 33 -43.73 -30.58 -8.11
CA HIS A 33 -43.74 -30.14 -6.72
C HIS A 33 -44.63 -28.91 -6.45
N ILE A 34 -44.96 -28.13 -7.48
CA ILE A 34 -46.03 -27.11 -7.43
C ILE A 34 -47.40 -27.79 -7.34
N ILE A 35 -47.63 -28.86 -8.11
CA ILE A 35 -48.87 -29.65 -8.05
C ILE A 35 -49.01 -30.30 -6.67
N ASP A 36 -47.92 -30.85 -6.12
CA ASP A 36 -47.86 -31.45 -4.78
C ASP A 36 -47.89 -30.43 -3.63
N LYS A 37 -47.95 -29.13 -3.93
CA LYS A 37 -47.97 -28.01 -2.97
C LYS A 37 -46.80 -27.96 -1.96
N SER A 38 -45.63 -28.47 -2.33
CA SER A 38 -44.46 -28.52 -1.45
C SER A 38 -43.63 -27.23 -1.44
N THR A 39 -44.07 -26.22 -0.66
CA THR A 39 -43.46 -24.88 -0.61
C THR A 39 -41.95 -24.88 -0.36
N TYR A 40 -41.45 -25.73 0.55
CA TYR A 40 -40.02 -25.85 0.87
C TYR A 40 -39.15 -26.30 -0.31
N ILE A 41 -39.63 -27.24 -1.14
CA ILE A 41 -38.84 -27.75 -2.27
C ILE A 41 -38.88 -26.76 -3.42
N VAL A 42 -40.07 -26.18 -3.68
CA VAL A 42 -40.27 -25.17 -4.72
C VAL A 42 -39.39 -23.94 -4.48
N GLU A 43 -39.28 -23.46 -3.23
CA GLU A 43 -38.40 -22.34 -2.89
C GLU A 43 -36.91 -22.67 -3.14
N ALA A 44 -36.45 -23.87 -2.73
CA ALA A 44 -35.07 -24.30 -2.94
C ALA A 44 -34.72 -24.45 -4.44
N LEU A 45 -35.64 -24.99 -5.24
CA LEU A 45 -35.49 -25.10 -6.69
C LEU A 45 -35.53 -23.72 -7.37
N ALA A 46 -36.38 -22.79 -6.92
CA ALA A 46 -36.44 -21.44 -7.46
C ALA A 46 -35.11 -20.69 -7.26
N VAL A 47 -34.51 -20.77 -6.05
CA VAL A 47 -33.20 -20.18 -5.77
C VAL A 47 -32.10 -20.80 -6.64
N PHE A 48 -32.12 -22.13 -6.81
CA PHE A 48 -31.15 -22.83 -7.66
C PHE A 48 -31.29 -22.46 -9.14
N LEU A 49 -32.52 -22.44 -9.68
CA LEU A 49 -32.81 -21.98 -11.04
C LEU A 49 -32.41 -20.52 -11.26
N SER A 50 -32.62 -19.64 -10.27
CA SER A 50 -32.15 -18.24 -10.33
C SER A 50 -30.62 -18.16 -10.43
N SER A 51 -29.90 -19.06 -9.76
CA SER A 51 -28.43 -19.11 -9.89
C SER A 51 -27.97 -19.62 -11.26
N LEU A 52 -28.70 -20.56 -11.86
CA LEU A 52 -28.42 -21.10 -13.20
C LEU A 52 -28.76 -20.13 -14.32
N LEU A 53 -29.73 -19.22 -14.11
CA LEU A 53 -30.12 -18.20 -15.08
C LEU A 53 -28.90 -17.39 -15.55
N HIS A 54 -28.00 -17.06 -14.64
CA HIS A 54 -26.76 -16.35 -14.95
C HIS A 54 -25.84 -17.13 -15.90
N ASP A 55 -25.66 -18.43 -15.62
CA ASP A 55 -24.82 -19.30 -16.43
C ASP A 55 -25.43 -19.55 -17.82
N VAL A 56 -26.76 -19.67 -17.91
CA VAL A 56 -27.52 -19.81 -19.17
C VAL A 56 -27.32 -18.59 -20.06
N ILE A 57 -27.46 -17.39 -19.48
CA ILE A 57 -27.26 -16.12 -20.19
C ILE A 57 -25.82 -15.99 -20.68
N LYS A 58 -24.83 -16.30 -19.82
CA LYS A 58 -23.41 -16.26 -20.20
C LYS A 58 -23.03 -17.24 -21.31
N LEU A 59 -23.70 -18.38 -21.38
CA LEU A 59 -23.50 -19.38 -22.43
C LEU A 59 -24.30 -19.08 -23.71
N GLY A 60 -25.08 -17.99 -23.74
CA GLY A 60 -25.87 -17.57 -24.90
C GLY A 60 -27.09 -18.45 -25.18
N LEU A 61 -27.60 -19.17 -24.18
CA LEU A 61 -28.75 -20.07 -24.30
C LEU A 61 -30.07 -19.32 -24.03
N ASN A 62 -31.20 -19.88 -24.48
CA ASN A 62 -32.53 -19.27 -24.31
C ASN A 62 -32.99 -19.37 -22.83
N PRO A 63 -33.18 -18.25 -22.11
CA PRO A 63 -33.55 -18.24 -20.70
C PRO A 63 -35.06 -18.28 -20.44
N ILE A 64 -35.90 -18.20 -21.47
CA ILE A 64 -37.36 -17.98 -21.35
C ILE A 64 -38.04 -19.07 -20.51
N SER A 65 -37.65 -20.33 -20.66
CA SER A 65 -38.25 -21.45 -19.92
C SER A 65 -38.02 -21.33 -18.41
N ILE A 66 -36.83 -20.87 -18.01
CA ILE A 66 -36.48 -20.58 -16.60
C ILE A 66 -37.28 -19.37 -16.12
N ILE A 67 -37.30 -18.27 -16.88
CA ILE A 67 -37.98 -17.02 -16.50
C ILE A 67 -39.48 -17.28 -16.27
N ARG A 68 -40.17 -17.94 -17.21
CA ARG A 68 -41.60 -18.26 -17.09
C ARG A 68 -41.89 -19.19 -15.92
N SER A 69 -41.02 -20.16 -15.68
CA SER A 69 -41.18 -21.07 -14.54
C SER A 69 -40.96 -20.36 -13.22
N LEU A 70 -39.99 -19.45 -13.13
CA LEU A 70 -39.82 -18.58 -11.96
C LEU A 70 -41.06 -17.68 -11.75
N GLN A 71 -41.64 -17.11 -12.80
CA GLN A 71 -42.89 -16.34 -12.71
C GLN A 71 -44.04 -17.20 -12.13
N LYS A 72 -44.21 -18.45 -12.61
CA LYS A 72 -45.19 -19.40 -12.05
C LYS A 72 -44.92 -19.68 -10.56
N THR A 73 -43.66 -19.86 -10.17
CA THR A 73 -43.28 -20.17 -8.77
C THR A 73 -43.55 -19.00 -7.83
N LEU A 74 -43.33 -17.77 -8.27
CA LEU A 74 -43.58 -16.59 -7.45
C LEU A 74 -45.07 -16.38 -7.20
N ASN A 75 -45.91 -16.63 -8.22
CA ASN A 75 -47.36 -16.63 -8.06
C ASN A 75 -47.84 -17.71 -7.06
N PHE A 76 -47.16 -18.87 -7.02
CA PHE A 76 -47.49 -19.94 -6.08
C PHE A 76 -47.03 -19.64 -4.64
N LEU A 77 -45.83 -19.09 -4.46
CA LEU A 77 -45.24 -18.90 -3.13
C LEU A 77 -45.85 -17.71 -2.37
N MET A 78 -46.39 -16.68 -3.06
CA MET A 78 -46.98 -15.44 -2.53
C MET A 78 -46.04 -14.58 -1.64
N HIS A 79 -45.33 -15.17 -0.67
CA HIS A 79 -44.25 -14.58 0.12
C HIS A 79 -43.14 -15.63 0.30
N SER A 80 -41.91 -15.36 -0.19
CA SER A 80 -40.78 -16.27 -0.01
C SER A 80 -39.69 -15.67 0.88
N SER A 81 -39.16 -16.46 1.81
CA SER A 81 -38.02 -16.06 2.66
C SER A 81 -36.75 -15.81 1.85
N SER A 82 -36.67 -16.44 0.68
CA SER A 82 -35.51 -16.39 -0.22
C SER A 82 -35.60 -15.29 -1.29
N SER A 83 -36.60 -14.40 -1.23
CA SER A 83 -36.80 -13.35 -2.24
C SER A 83 -35.58 -12.44 -2.40
N ASN A 84 -34.92 -12.08 -1.30
CA ASN A 84 -33.69 -11.28 -1.31
C ASN A 84 -32.56 -11.97 -2.09
N LEU A 85 -32.40 -13.29 -1.93
CA LEU A 85 -31.39 -14.07 -2.64
C LEU A 85 -31.69 -14.12 -4.15
N ILE A 86 -32.96 -14.31 -4.51
CA ILE A 86 -33.41 -14.32 -5.91
C ILE A 86 -33.14 -12.96 -6.56
N VAL A 87 -33.45 -11.85 -5.89
CA VAL A 87 -33.18 -10.49 -6.40
C VAL A 87 -31.68 -10.25 -6.60
N LEU A 88 -30.83 -10.65 -5.63
CA LEU A 88 -29.38 -10.53 -5.76
C LEU A 88 -28.84 -11.33 -6.95
N LEU A 89 -29.29 -12.58 -7.12
CA LEU A 89 -28.88 -13.42 -8.26
C LEU A 89 -29.35 -12.82 -9.60
N ILE A 90 -30.61 -12.42 -9.71
CA ILE A 90 -31.16 -11.82 -10.94
C ILE A 90 -30.47 -10.50 -11.27
N SER A 91 -30.10 -9.68 -10.28
CA SER A 91 -29.40 -8.41 -10.53
C SER A 91 -28.08 -8.60 -11.28
N SER A 92 -27.39 -9.72 -11.02
CA SER A 92 -26.18 -10.10 -11.76
C SER A 92 -26.47 -10.56 -13.18
N SER A 93 -27.56 -11.30 -13.37
CA SER A 93 -28.02 -11.78 -14.68
C SER A 93 -28.56 -10.66 -15.57
N LEU A 94 -29.11 -9.60 -14.99
CA LEU A 94 -29.74 -8.50 -15.72
C LEU A 94 -28.73 -7.67 -16.54
N ILE A 95 -27.48 -7.57 -16.08
CA ILE A 95 -26.42 -6.82 -16.77
C ILE A 95 -25.97 -7.55 -18.04
N ASP A 96 -25.86 -8.87 -17.99
CA ASP A 96 -25.39 -9.71 -19.09
C ASP A 96 -26.54 -10.14 -20.03
N CYS A 97 -27.78 -9.74 -19.76
CA CYS A 97 -28.98 -10.21 -20.46
C CYS A 97 -29.09 -9.63 -21.89
N PRO A 98 -29.28 -10.46 -22.93
CA PRO A 98 -29.61 -9.99 -24.27
C PRO A 98 -30.94 -9.21 -24.30
N VAL A 99 -30.99 -8.15 -25.12
CA VAL A 99 -32.18 -7.27 -25.26
C VAL A 99 -33.47 -8.05 -25.53
N ASN A 100 -33.38 -9.13 -26.32
CA ASN A 100 -34.51 -9.97 -26.72
C ASN A 100 -35.26 -10.62 -25.54
N TYR A 101 -34.58 -10.85 -24.41
CA TYR A 101 -35.14 -11.49 -23.23
C TYR A 101 -35.32 -10.52 -22.06
N LEU A 102 -34.92 -9.25 -22.23
CA LEU A 102 -34.94 -8.27 -21.15
C LEU A 102 -36.36 -7.98 -20.69
N THR A 103 -37.33 -7.92 -21.60
CA THR A 103 -38.75 -7.66 -21.25
C THR A 103 -39.30 -8.71 -20.29
N ASP A 104 -39.12 -10.00 -20.60
CA ASP A 104 -39.56 -11.11 -19.74
C ASP A 104 -38.88 -11.09 -18.36
N LEU A 105 -37.58 -10.78 -18.34
CA LEU A 105 -36.81 -10.68 -17.10
C LEU A 105 -37.23 -9.46 -16.26
N LEU A 106 -37.55 -8.33 -16.88
CA LEU A 106 -38.08 -7.16 -16.18
C LEU A 106 -39.49 -7.41 -15.61
N ILE A 107 -40.35 -8.18 -16.30
CA ILE A 107 -41.64 -8.61 -15.77
C ILE A 107 -41.44 -9.47 -14.51
N LEU A 108 -40.48 -10.40 -14.53
CA LEU A 108 -40.12 -11.20 -13.34
C LEU A 108 -39.68 -10.30 -12.17
N CYS A 109 -38.83 -9.31 -12.44
CA CYS A 109 -38.43 -8.32 -11.43
C CYS A 109 -39.63 -7.52 -10.90
N GLU A 110 -40.58 -7.12 -11.75
CA GLU A 110 -41.79 -6.41 -11.32
C GLU A 110 -42.68 -7.28 -10.42
N MET A 111 -42.78 -8.59 -10.71
CA MET A 111 -43.50 -9.54 -9.87
C MET A 111 -42.85 -9.68 -8.49
N LEU A 112 -41.51 -9.79 -8.43
CA LEU A 112 -40.77 -9.83 -7.17
C LEU A 112 -41.01 -8.58 -6.31
N LEU A 113 -41.04 -7.39 -6.93
CA LEU A 113 -41.36 -6.13 -6.26
C LEU A 113 -42.82 -6.00 -5.80
N LYS A 114 -43.71 -6.93 -6.19
CA LYS A 114 -45.12 -7.00 -5.73
C LYS A 114 -45.30 -7.99 -4.59
N SER A 115 -44.54 -9.09 -4.57
CA SER A 115 -44.81 -10.25 -3.72
C SER A 115 -43.95 -10.34 -2.45
N ALA A 116 -42.85 -9.58 -2.33
CA ALA A 116 -41.85 -9.85 -1.29
C ALA A 116 -41.50 -8.65 -0.38
N ASP A 117 -41.24 -8.95 0.89
CA ASP A 117 -40.48 -8.08 1.81
C ASP A 117 -39.00 -8.16 1.39
N ILE A 118 -38.55 -7.17 0.61
CA ILE A 118 -37.20 -7.09 0.04
C ILE A 118 -36.39 -6.05 0.82
N ASN A 119 -35.14 -6.35 1.17
CA ASN A 119 -34.25 -5.43 1.88
C ASN A 119 -33.74 -4.29 0.97
N GLU A 120 -33.38 -3.15 1.56
CA GLU A 120 -32.91 -1.97 0.79
C GLU A 120 -31.70 -2.32 -0.12
N LEU A 121 -30.76 -3.13 0.36
CA LEU A 121 -29.57 -3.47 -0.41
C LEU A 121 -29.89 -4.19 -1.72
N SER A 122 -30.69 -5.26 -1.68
CA SER A 122 -31.00 -6.03 -2.88
C SER A 122 -31.80 -5.18 -3.87
N LEU A 123 -32.63 -4.25 -3.38
CA LEU A 123 -33.26 -3.20 -4.19
C LEU A 123 -32.23 -2.27 -4.84
N ARG A 124 -31.19 -1.82 -4.12
CA ARG A 124 -30.11 -0.98 -4.70
C ARG A 124 -29.31 -1.72 -5.76
N CYS A 125 -28.99 -2.99 -5.54
CA CYS A 125 -28.29 -3.83 -6.53
C CYS A 125 -29.12 -3.98 -7.81
N LEU A 126 -30.43 -4.22 -7.67
CA LEU A 126 -31.37 -4.23 -8.79
C LEU A 126 -31.42 -2.87 -9.49
N GLN A 127 -31.52 -1.77 -8.73
CA GLN A 127 -31.58 -0.41 -9.28
C GLN A 127 -30.37 -0.08 -10.16
N ILE A 128 -29.17 -0.51 -9.75
CA ILE A 128 -27.93 -0.28 -10.51
C ILE A 128 -27.89 -1.10 -11.80
N SER A 129 -28.33 -2.36 -11.74
CA SER A 129 -28.45 -3.16 -12.96
C SER A 129 -29.40 -2.53 -13.98
N LEU A 130 -30.48 -1.88 -13.52
CA LEU A 130 -31.42 -1.15 -14.38
C LEU A 130 -30.85 0.15 -14.96
N PHE A 131 -29.99 0.87 -14.22
CA PHE A 131 -29.38 2.11 -14.71
C PHE A 131 -28.47 1.89 -15.92
N ASN A 132 -27.79 0.75 -16.01
CA ASN A 132 -26.98 0.41 -17.18
C ASN A 132 -27.82 0.47 -18.47
N TRP A 133 -29.05 -0.05 -18.41
CA TRP A 133 -30.00 -0.03 -19.53
C TRP A 133 -30.65 1.34 -19.79
N MET A 134 -30.52 2.30 -18.86
CA MET A 134 -30.96 3.67 -19.13
C MET A 134 -29.97 4.47 -19.98
N VAL A 135 -28.69 4.12 -19.91
CA VAL A 135 -27.62 4.83 -20.63
C VAL A 135 -27.55 4.36 -22.07
N PHE A 136 -27.66 3.04 -22.30
CA PHE A 136 -27.67 2.45 -23.63
C PHE A 136 -29.09 2.30 -24.16
N LYS A 137 -29.55 3.29 -24.92
CA LYS A 137 -30.86 3.23 -25.60
C LYS A 137 -30.88 2.06 -26.56
N SER A 138 -31.84 1.15 -26.39
CA SER A 138 -32.19 0.15 -27.40
C SER A 138 -33.57 0.50 -27.96
N ASP A 139 -33.75 0.42 -29.28
CA ASP A 139 -35.03 0.68 -29.95
C ASP A 139 -36.12 -0.34 -29.57
N LEU A 140 -35.73 -1.49 -29.05
CA LEU A 140 -36.61 -2.61 -28.68
C LEU A 140 -37.23 -2.48 -27.27
N LEU A 141 -36.87 -1.45 -26.51
CA LEU A 141 -37.31 -1.27 -25.11
C LEU A 141 -37.94 0.11 -24.89
N GLU A 142 -39.15 0.11 -24.34
CA GLU A 142 -39.75 1.35 -23.85
C GLU A 142 -39.04 1.82 -22.57
N MET A 143 -38.20 2.85 -22.70
CA MET A 143 -37.53 3.53 -21.59
C MET A 143 -38.48 3.97 -20.46
N LYS A 144 -39.77 4.18 -20.77
CA LYS A 144 -40.82 4.48 -19.78
C LYS A 144 -41.04 3.34 -18.78
N TYR A 145 -40.85 2.08 -19.18
CA TYR A 145 -41.04 0.93 -18.32
C TYR A 145 -39.94 0.82 -17.25
N ILE A 146 -38.67 0.94 -17.66
CA ILE A 146 -37.51 0.94 -16.74
C ILE A 146 -37.61 2.11 -15.74
N LYS A 147 -37.96 3.32 -16.22
CA LYS A 147 -38.18 4.48 -15.34
C LYS A 147 -39.28 4.23 -14.29
N ARG A 148 -40.40 3.62 -14.68
CA ARG A 148 -41.48 3.26 -13.74
C ARG A 148 -41.00 2.28 -12.66
N MET A 149 -40.20 1.29 -13.03
CA MET A 149 -39.61 0.36 -12.06
C MET A 149 -38.67 1.05 -11.08
N ILE A 150 -37.80 1.96 -11.55
CA ILE A 150 -36.88 2.71 -10.67
C ILE A 150 -37.66 3.56 -9.67
N ILE A 151 -38.68 4.28 -10.13
CA ILE A 151 -39.56 5.08 -9.24
C ILE A 151 -40.25 4.18 -8.21
N ARG A 152 -40.66 2.97 -8.61
CA ARG A 152 -41.27 2.00 -7.68
C ARG A 152 -40.26 1.51 -6.64
N ILE A 153 -39.03 1.21 -7.04
CA ILE A 153 -37.95 0.81 -6.14
C ILE A 153 -37.68 1.93 -5.11
N GLU A 154 -37.62 3.18 -5.54
CA GLU A 154 -37.45 4.33 -4.65
C GLU A 154 -38.58 4.43 -3.61
N LYS A 155 -39.84 4.30 -4.03
CA LYS A 155 -41.00 4.31 -3.12
C LYS A 155 -40.95 3.19 -2.08
N ILE A 156 -40.62 1.96 -2.50
CA ILE A 156 -40.50 0.81 -1.59
C ILE A 156 -39.36 1.07 -0.59
N THR A 157 -38.24 1.60 -1.06
CA THR A 157 -37.09 1.90 -0.20
C THR A 157 -37.41 3.00 0.83
N GLU A 158 -38.19 4.01 0.47
CA GLU A 158 -38.66 5.03 1.41
C GLU A 158 -39.60 4.44 2.49
N GLN A 159 -40.46 3.49 2.10
CA GLN A 159 -41.34 2.80 3.05
C GLN A 159 -40.56 1.93 4.05
N ILE A 160 -39.54 1.22 3.58
CA ILE A 160 -38.66 0.40 4.44
C ILE A 160 -37.95 1.28 5.47
N ASN A 161 -37.45 2.46 5.07
CA ASN A 161 -36.72 3.34 5.99
C ASN A 161 -37.59 3.96 7.07
N ASN A 162 -38.90 4.06 6.82
CA ASN A 162 -39.87 4.57 7.79
C ASN A 162 -40.41 3.47 8.72
N GLY A 163 -40.12 2.19 8.45
CA GLY A 163 -40.60 1.04 9.22
C GLY A 163 -39.48 0.26 9.90
N THR A 164 -39.61 -0.03 11.19
CA THR A 164 -38.66 -0.86 11.96
C THR A 164 -38.97 -2.36 11.80
N LYS A 165 -38.81 -2.93 10.60
CA LYS A 165 -38.85 -4.39 10.45
C LYS A 165 -37.43 -4.97 10.59
N LYS A 166 -37.20 -5.74 11.65
CA LYS A 166 -36.05 -6.66 11.74
C LYS A 166 -36.44 -7.95 11.03
N ASP A 167 -35.74 -8.27 9.96
CA ASP A 167 -35.92 -9.54 9.23
C ASP A 167 -35.44 -10.71 10.09
N ASN A 168 -36.29 -11.71 10.28
CA ASN A 168 -35.91 -12.97 10.91
C ASN A 168 -35.13 -13.82 9.88
N LEU A 169 -33.88 -14.17 10.21
CA LEU A 169 -32.95 -14.98 9.41
C LEU A 169 -33.35 -16.48 9.31
N THR A 170 -34.60 -16.79 8.97
CA THR A 170 -35.07 -18.17 8.83
C THR A 170 -35.06 -18.59 7.38
N PHE A 171 -33.89 -19.02 6.89
CA PHE A 171 -33.80 -19.70 5.60
C PHE A 171 -34.14 -21.17 5.69
N ASN A 172 -34.81 -21.66 4.65
CA ASN A 172 -35.06 -23.06 4.39
C ASN A 172 -33.78 -23.93 4.46
N CYS A 173 -33.85 -25.06 5.16
CA CYS A 173 -32.72 -25.96 5.37
C CYS A 173 -32.15 -26.55 4.07
N LEU A 174 -32.99 -26.70 3.03
CA LEU A 174 -32.58 -27.17 1.72
C LEU A 174 -31.77 -26.12 0.97
N VAL A 175 -32.13 -24.84 1.09
CA VAL A 175 -31.34 -23.71 0.53
C VAL A 175 -29.96 -23.67 1.19
N LYS A 176 -29.87 -23.89 2.50
CA LYS A 176 -28.58 -23.98 3.22
C LYS A 176 -27.71 -25.13 2.71
N LYS A 177 -28.30 -26.29 2.38
CA LYS A 177 -27.57 -27.44 1.79
C LYS A 177 -27.10 -27.18 0.35
N LEU A 178 -27.90 -26.46 -0.45
CA LEU A 178 -27.57 -26.11 -1.83
C LEU A 178 -26.51 -25.01 -1.95
N LYS A 179 -26.29 -24.24 -0.88
CA LYS A 179 -25.33 -23.13 -0.83
C LYS A 179 -23.93 -23.51 -1.35
N SER A 180 -23.43 -24.71 -1.03
CA SER A 180 -22.11 -25.17 -1.46
C SER A 180 -22.03 -25.59 -2.93
N ASN A 181 -23.17 -25.79 -3.61
CA ASN A 181 -23.19 -26.36 -4.95
C ASN A 181 -22.89 -25.34 -6.04
N GLN A 182 -23.15 -24.06 -5.78
CA GLN A 182 -22.95 -22.97 -6.72
C GLN A 182 -22.26 -21.80 -6.05
N TYR A 183 -21.20 -21.30 -6.69
CA TYR A 183 -20.39 -20.23 -6.13
C TYR A 183 -21.16 -18.90 -6.01
N ASN A 184 -21.93 -18.53 -7.03
CA ASN A 184 -22.74 -17.29 -7.01
C ASN A 184 -23.82 -17.34 -5.93
N LEU A 185 -24.40 -18.52 -5.69
CA LEU A 185 -25.38 -18.72 -4.62
C LEU A 185 -24.74 -18.59 -3.23
N HIS A 186 -23.55 -19.14 -3.05
CA HIS A 186 -22.79 -18.98 -1.80
C HIS A 186 -22.53 -17.50 -1.49
N ILE A 187 -22.02 -16.73 -2.47
CA ILE A 187 -21.75 -15.29 -2.30
C ILE A 187 -23.04 -14.53 -2.00
N ALA A 188 -24.12 -14.77 -2.76
CA ALA A 188 -25.39 -14.08 -2.53
C ALA A 188 -25.93 -14.35 -1.10
N PHE A 189 -25.76 -15.57 -0.60
CA PHE A 189 -26.14 -15.92 0.76
C PHE A 189 -25.33 -15.15 1.80
N GLU A 190 -24.00 -15.10 1.66
CA GLU A 190 -23.14 -14.38 2.61
C GLU A 190 -23.26 -12.86 2.52
N LEU A 191 -23.54 -12.32 1.33
CA LEU A 191 -23.84 -10.89 1.19
C LEU A 191 -25.13 -10.51 1.91
N TYR A 192 -26.15 -11.36 1.80
CA TYR A 192 -27.39 -11.14 2.53
C TYR A 192 -27.17 -11.17 4.05
N THR A 193 -26.39 -12.14 4.57
CA THR A 193 -26.09 -12.20 6.01
C THR A 193 -25.28 -10.99 6.45
N LEU A 194 -24.23 -10.60 5.70
CA LEU A 194 -23.40 -9.43 6.01
C LEU A 194 -24.24 -8.16 6.14
N CYS A 195 -25.13 -7.89 5.20
CA CYS A 195 -25.86 -6.63 5.17
C CYS A 195 -26.82 -6.41 6.33
N ASN A 196 -27.30 -7.48 6.95
CA ASN A 196 -28.12 -7.36 8.15
C ASN A 196 -27.33 -6.84 9.36
N TYR A 197 -26.00 -6.88 9.31
CA TYR A 197 -25.11 -6.46 10.40
C TYR A 197 -24.25 -5.22 10.06
N LEU A 198 -24.33 -4.69 8.84
CA LEU A 198 -23.53 -3.55 8.41
C LEU A 198 -24.15 -2.22 8.87
N ASN A 199 -23.42 -1.49 9.72
CA ASN A 199 -23.61 -0.05 9.95
C ASN A 199 -22.47 0.76 9.29
N ALA A 200 -22.53 2.09 9.32
CA ALA A 200 -21.53 2.94 8.65
C ALA A 200 -20.09 2.68 9.13
N ASP A 201 -19.87 2.58 10.45
CA ASP A 201 -18.53 2.41 11.03
C ASP A 201 -17.96 1.01 10.76
N VAL A 202 -18.78 -0.03 10.93
CA VAL A 202 -18.42 -1.43 10.63
C VAL A 202 -18.17 -1.59 9.13
N PHE A 203 -18.91 -0.87 8.28
CA PHE A 203 -18.70 -0.89 6.84
C PHE A 203 -17.33 -0.31 6.46
N ILE A 204 -16.90 0.80 7.05
CA ILE A 204 -15.56 1.37 6.80
C ILE A 204 -14.48 0.35 7.18
N PHE A 205 -14.59 -0.28 8.36
CA PHE A 205 -13.64 -1.30 8.79
C PHE A 205 -13.63 -2.51 7.85
N TRP A 206 -14.81 -2.99 7.46
CA TRP A 206 -14.99 -4.08 6.50
C TRP A 206 -14.37 -3.74 5.14
N LEU A 207 -14.56 -2.51 4.67
CA LEU A 207 -14.07 -2.01 3.38
C LEU A 207 -12.55 -1.84 3.38
N ALA A 208 -11.95 -1.36 4.46
CA ALA A 208 -10.50 -1.29 4.61
C ALA A 208 -9.84 -2.68 4.57
N ARG A 209 -10.51 -3.70 5.12
CA ARG A 209 -10.06 -5.09 5.00
C ARG A 209 -10.22 -5.62 3.58
N PHE A 210 -11.27 -5.21 2.86
CA PHE A 210 -11.44 -5.56 1.45
C PHE A 210 -10.41 -4.89 0.56
N SER A 211 -10.14 -3.59 0.74
CA SER A 211 -9.13 -2.85 -0.03
C SER A 211 -7.72 -3.43 0.12
N SER A 212 -7.37 -3.92 1.31
CA SER A 212 -6.07 -4.56 1.56
C SER A 212 -5.93 -5.97 0.96
N ASN A 213 -7.03 -6.71 0.76
CA ASN A 213 -7.03 -8.11 0.34
C ASN A 213 -7.91 -8.31 -0.90
N MET A 214 -7.42 -7.86 -2.06
CA MET A 214 -8.19 -7.82 -3.30
C MET A 214 -7.95 -9.05 -4.19
N ASN A 215 -8.86 -10.04 -4.12
CA ASN A 215 -8.92 -11.16 -5.06
C ASN A 215 -9.74 -10.79 -6.32
N GLU A 216 -9.21 -11.05 -7.52
CA GLU A 216 -9.89 -10.80 -8.80
C GLU A 216 -11.23 -11.55 -8.94
N VAL A 217 -11.29 -12.81 -8.51
CA VAL A 217 -12.52 -13.61 -8.65
C VAL A 217 -13.61 -13.08 -7.72
N LEU A 218 -13.27 -12.76 -6.48
CA LEU A 218 -14.21 -12.25 -5.50
C LEU A 218 -14.68 -10.84 -5.89
N SER A 219 -13.75 -9.95 -6.24
CA SER A 219 -14.07 -8.56 -6.63
C SER A 219 -15.03 -8.46 -7.81
N LYS A 220 -14.91 -9.32 -8.83
CA LYS A 220 -15.88 -9.37 -9.94
C LYS A 220 -17.31 -9.64 -9.49
N ASN A 221 -17.47 -10.56 -8.53
CA ASN A 221 -18.79 -10.93 -8.01
C ASN A 221 -19.35 -9.89 -7.03
N LEU A 222 -18.46 -9.18 -6.31
CA LEU A 222 -18.85 -8.12 -5.38
C LEU A 222 -19.12 -6.78 -6.07
N PHE A 223 -18.77 -6.60 -7.35
CA PHE A 223 -18.80 -5.28 -7.99
C PHE A 223 -20.19 -4.61 -7.97
N ILE A 224 -21.25 -5.35 -8.35
CA ILE A 224 -22.64 -4.84 -8.35
C ILE A 224 -23.07 -4.47 -6.94
N PHE A 225 -22.74 -5.33 -5.98
CA PHE A 225 -23.01 -5.12 -4.56
C PHE A 225 -22.35 -3.83 -4.04
N LEU A 226 -21.06 -3.62 -4.36
CA LEU A 226 -20.31 -2.44 -3.97
C LEU A 226 -20.85 -1.17 -4.62
N CYS A 227 -21.25 -1.20 -5.90
CA CYS A 227 -21.98 -0.09 -6.49
C CYS A 227 -23.31 0.15 -5.75
N GLY A 228 -24.01 -0.92 -5.33
CA GLY A 228 -25.24 -0.91 -4.51
C GLY A 228 -25.08 -0.05 -3.26
N MET A 229 -23.94 -0.21 -2.60
CA MET A 229 -23.60 0.52 -1.38
C MET A 229 -23.49 2.03 -1.60
N ILE A 230 -23.14 2.54 -2.79
CA ILE A 230 -23.11 3.99 -3.07
C ILE A 230 -24.50 4.62 -2.85
N LEU A 231 -25.56 3.88 -3.20
CA LEU A 231 -26.94 4.34 -3.13
C LEU A 231 -27.57 4.10 -1.76
N PHE A 232 -26.90 3.37 -0.87
CA PHE A 232 -27.37 3.06 0.46
C PHE A 232 -27.41 4.33 1.32
N LYS A 233 -28.57 4.63 1.94
CA LYS A 233 -28.80 5.91 2.62
C LYS A 233 -28.05 6.04 3.95
N SER A 234 -27.71 4.94 4.61
CA SER A 234 -27.10 4.95 5.95
C SER A 234 -25.57 5.16 5.95
N LEU A 235 -24.92 5.24 4.79
CA LEU A 235 -23.48 5.50 4.70
C LEU A 235 -23.17 7.00 4.71
N ASN A 236 -22.13 7.38 5.44
CA ASN A 236 -21.60 8.74 5.47
C ASN A 236 -20.71 9.04 4.25
N GLU A 237 -20.35 10.33 4.09
CA GLU A 237 -19.52 10.81 2.99
C GLU A 237 -18.15 10.12 2.94
N ASN A 238 -17.56 9.88 4.12
CA ASN A 238 -16.25 9.23 4.26
C ASN A 238 -16.27 7.78 3.77
N ALA A 239 -17.28 7.00 4.17
CA ALA A 239 -17.46 5.62 3.70
C ALA A 239 -17.63 5.55 2.17
N ILE A 240 -18.36 6.50 1.59
CA ILE A 240 -18.56 6.56 0.14
C ILE A 240 -17.26 6.95 -0.57
N ASN A 241 -16.46 7.87 -0.03
CA ASN A 241 -15.16 8.22 -0.60
C ASN A 241 -14.21 7.02 -0.66
N GLU A 242 -14.06 6.28 0.44
CA GLU A 242 -13.23 5.07 0.49
C GLU A 242 -13.76 3.98 -0.48
N LEU A 243 -15.08 3.79 -0.54
CA LEU A 243 -15.72 2.88 -1.48
C LEU A 243 -15.44 3.26 -2.95
N LEU A 244 -15.54 4.54 -3.30
CA LEU A 244 -15.28 5.02 -4.65
C LEU A 244 -13.81 4.84 -5.04
N GLN A 245 -12.87 5.09 -4.13
CA GLN A 245 -11.45 4.83 -4.38
C GLN A 245 -11.19 3.35 -4.70
N LEU A 246 -11.83 2.44 -3.95
CA LEU A 246 -11.75 1.01 -4.21
C LEU A 246 -12.40 0.61 -5.54
N LEU A 247 -13.57 1.16 -5.87
CA LEU A 247 -14.25 0.90 -7.14
C LEU A 247 -13.46 1.43 -8.33
N ILE A 248 -12.81 2.59 -8.21
CA ILE A 248 -11.89 3.13 -9.22
C ILE A 248 -10.71 2.18 -9.43
N HIS A 249 -10.14 1.61 -8.35
CA HIS A 249 -9.07 0.61 -8.46
C HIS A 249 -9.54 -0.63 -9.24
N LEU A 250 -10.77 -1.09 -9.01
CA LEU A 250 -11.36 -2.22 -9.74
C LEU A 250 -11.64 -1.91 -11.22
N VAL A 251 -12.18 -0.72 -11.52
CA VAL A 251 -12.44 -0.29 -12.90
C VAL A 251 -11.15 -0.19 -13.72
N LYS A 252 -10.05 0.28 -13.12
CA LYS A 252 -8.73 0.31 -13.78
C LYS A 252 -8.22 -1.09 -14.15
N LYS A 253 -8.61 -2.14 -13.42
CA LYS A 253 -8.28 -3.54 -13.75
C LYS A 253 -9.25 -4.15 -14.76
N HIS A 254 -10.52 -3.75 -14.70
CA HIS A 254 -11.60 -4.31 -15.51
C HIS A 254 -12.48 -3.20 -16.11
N ASN A 255 -12.10 -2.77 -17.32
CA ASN A 255 -12.72 -1.62 -18.00
C ASN A 255 -14.24 -1.78 -18.19
N CYS A 256 -14.75 -3.01 -18.37
CA CYS A 256 -16.17 -3.29 -18.56
C CYS A 256 -17.07 -2.76 -17.43
N TYR A 257 -16.52 -2.55 -16.23
CA TYR A 257 -17.24 -2.05 -15.08
C TYR A 257 -17.38 -0.52 -15.03
N SER A 258 -16.66 0.21 -15.89
CA SER A 258 -16.61 1.66 -15.84
C SER A 258 -17.98 2.31 -16.05
N THR A 259 -18.80 1.77 -16.97
CA THR A 259 -20.10 2.35 -17.29
C THR A 259 -21.08 2.15 -16.14
N LEU A 260 -21.10 0.96 -15.54
CA LEU A 260 -21.95 0.66 -14.39
C LEU A 260 -21.65 1.62 -13.22
N LEU A 261 -20.36 1.86 -12.94
CA LEU A 261 -19.95 2.82 -11.90
C LEU A 261 -20.38 4.25 -12.24
N LEU A 262 -20.18 4.69 -13.49
CA LEU A 262 -20.60 6.02 -13.93
C LEU A 262 -22.10 6.22 -13.71
N THR A 263 -22.92 5.23 -14.05
CA THR A 263 -24.38 5.33 -13.86
C THR A 263 -24.78 5.52 -12.39
N ALA A 264 -24.13 4.79 -11.48
CA ALA A 264 -24.35 4.91 -10.04
C ALA A 264 -23.92 6.29 -9.52
N VAL A 265 -22.75 6.77 -9.95
CA VAL A 265 -22.21 8.09 -9.56
C VAL A 265 -23.09 9.23 -10.08
N LEU A 266 -23.50 9.19 -11.35
CA LEU A 266 -24.37 10.21 -11.96
C LEU A 266 -25.73 10.29 -11.26
N TYR A 267 -26.32 9.14 -10.96
CA TYR A 267 -27.59 9.12 -10.22
C TYR A 267 -27.42 9.69 -8.81
N LYS A 268 -26.41 9.26 -8.04
CA LYS A 268 -26.15 9.80 -6.71
C LYS A 268 -25.93 11.32 -6.77
N LEU A 269 -25.15 11.80 -7.75
CA LEU A 269 -24.88 13.22 -7.97
C LEU A 269 -26.17 14.02 -8.19
N SER A 270 -27.11 13.47 -8.97
CA SER A 270 -28.42 14.10 -9.23
C SER A 270 -29.32 14.20 -8.00
N CYS A 271 -29.17 13.29 -7.04
CA CYS A 271 -29.99 13.25 -5.81
C CYS A 271 -29.37 14.01 -4.63
N THR A 272 -28.05 14.21 -4.63
CA THR A 272 -27.33 14.85 -3.51
C THR A 272 -27.42 16.37 -3.53
N LYS A 273 -27.59 16.99 -2.36
CA LYS A 273 -27.47 18.44 -2.15
C LYS A 273 -26.21 18.85 -1.38
N ASN A 274 -25.47 17.89 -0.82
CA ASN A 274 -24.25 18.15 -0.03
C ASN A 274 -23.08 18.48 -0.98
N PRO A 275 -22.42 19.66 -0.85
CA PRO A 275 -21.27 20.03 -1.68
C PRO A 275 -20.06 19.09 -1.50
N GLU A 276 -19.83 18.52 -0.32
CA GLU A 276 -18.74 17.57 -0.10
C GLU A 276 -18.96 16.28 -0.90
N MET A 277 -20.20 15.81 -0.95
CA MET A 277 -20.57 14.67 -1.79
C MET A 277 -20.42 14.97 -3.28
N HIS A 278 -20.78 16.17 -3.74
CA HIS A 278 -20.54 16.57 -5.13
C HIS A 278 -19.05 16.52 -5.46
N PHE A 279 -18.19 17.03 -4.57
CA PHE A 279 -16.74 17.00 -4.74
C PHE A 279 -16.21 15.56 -4.83
N ILE A 280 -16.60 14.69 -3.90
CA ILE A 280 -16.19 13.27 -3.88
C ILE A 280 -16.61 12.55 -5.17
N LEU A 281 -17.87 12.74 -5.60
CA LEU A 281 -18.41 12.09 -6.80
C LEU A 281 -17.75 12.58 -8.09
N LEU A 282 -17.57 13.90 -8.24
CA LEU A 282 -16.94 14.49 -9.44
C LEU A 282 -15.47 14.11 -9.58
N LYS A 283 -14.74 13.93 -8.47
CA LYS A 283 -13.35 13.47 -8.47
C LYS A 283 -13.20 12.08 -9.11
N THR A 284 -14.27 11.29 -9.21
CA THR A 284 -14.23 9.96 -9.85
C THR A 284 -14.16 10.04 -11.38
N PHE A 285 -14.66 11.12 -12.00
CA PHE A 285 -14.87 11.22 -13.44
C PHE A 285 -13.61 10.97 -14.29
N PRO A 286 -12.43 11.54 -13.96
CA PRO A 286 -11.22 11.31 -14.75
C PRO A 286 -10.89 9.82 -14.91
N HIS A 287 -11.19 9.01 -13.90
CA HIS A 287 -10.90 7.57 -13.92
C HIS A 287 -11.92 6.73 -14.70
N LEU A 288 -13.05 7.30 -15.11
CA LEU A 288 -14.14 6.59 -15.81
C LEU A 288 -14.12 6.78 -17.34
N ILE A 289 -13.16 7.58 -17.84
CA ILE A 289 -12.97 7.87 -19.28
C ILE A 289 -12.35 6.69 -20.05
N ILE A 290 -11.94 5.64 -19.33
CA ILE A 290 -11.37 4.42 -19.91
C ILE A 290 -12.33 3.79 -20.93
N CYS A 291 -13.64 3.90 -20.72
CA CYS A 291 -14.65 3.51 -21.70
C CYS A 291 -15.07 4.69 -22.59
N LYS A 292 -14.95 4.53 -23.91
CA LYS A 292 -15.33 5.56 -24.89
C LYS A 292 -16.79 6.01 -24.76
N GLU A 293 -17.67 5.10 -24.37
CA GLU A 293 -19.11 5.34 -24.19
C GLU A 293 -19.41 6.31 -23.04
N ASN A 294 -18.54 6.39 -22.04
CA ASN A 294 -18.70 7.27 -20.88
C ASN A 294 -18.33 8.73 -21.19
N VAL A 295 -17.50 8.95 -22.20
CA VAL A 295 -16.90 10.24 -22.53
C VAL A 295 -17.96 11.32 -22.75
N PRO A 296 -19.02 11.12 -23.58
CA PRO A 296 -20.02 12.16 -23.82
C PRO A 296 -20.76 12.55 -22.55
N PHE A 297 -21.08 11.59 -21.69
CA PHE A 297 -21.79 11.84 -20.43
C PHE A 297 -20.93 12.65 -19.46
N ILE A 298 -19.66 12.28 -19.30
CA ILE A 298 -18.72 12.99 -18.42
C ILE A 298 -18.54 14.43 -18.87
N PHE A 299 -18.21 14.67 -20.14
CA PHE A 299 -18.00 16.02 -20.65
C PHE A 299 -19.29 16.85 -20.65
N HIS A 300 -20.45 16.27 -20.99
CA HIS A 300 -21.73 16.98 -20.89
C HIS A 300 -22.04 17.40 -19.44
N THR A 301 -21.80 16.52 -18.47
CA THR A 301 -22.01 16.86 -17.05
C THR A 301 -21.04 17.95 -16.59
N LEU A 302 -19.74 17.87 -16.94
CA LEU A 302 -18.77 18.90 -16.58
C LEU A 302 -19.13 20.26 -17.22
N GLU A 303 -19.55 20.26 -18.48
CA GLU A 303 -19.96 21.47 -19.19
C GLU A 303 -21.23 22.09 -18.56
N SER A 304 -22.19 21.27 -18.14
CA SER A 304 -23.40 21.74 -17.46
C SER A 304 -23.11 22.41 -16.10
N LEU A 305 -22.05 21.97 -15.41
CA LEU A 305 -21.62 22.54 -14.13
C LEU A 305 -20.74 23.77 -14.31
N ARG A 306 -20.21 24.01 -15.52
CA ARG A 306 -19.26 25.10 -15.80
C ARG A 306 -19.85 26.50 -15.60
N SER A 307 -21.16 26.66 -15.78
CA SER A 307 -21.86 27.95 -15.64
C SER A 307 -22.28 28.31 -14.21
N SER A 308 -21.76 27.60 -13.20
CA SER A 308 -22.13 27.80 -11.80
C SER A 308 -21.25 28.88 -11.12
N THR A 309 -20.40 28.51 -10.18
CA THR A 309 -19.53 29.43 -9.41
C THR A 309 -18.07 29.30 -9.81
N ILE A 310 -17.25 30.31 -9.51
CA ILE A 310 -15.81 30.31 -9.84
C ILE A 310 -15.05 29.15 -9.18
N PRO A 311 -15.29 28.78 -7.91
CA PRO A 311 -14.67 27.60 -7.31
C PRO A 311 -15.02 26.28 -8.04
N VAL A 312 -16.27 26.13 -8.49
CA VAL A 312 -16.67 24.95 -9.27
C VAL A 312 -15.98 24.96 -10.63
N ARG A 313 -15.86 26.13 -11.26
CA ARG A 313 -15.19 26.30 -12.54
C ARG A 313 -13.69 26.00 -12.47
N THR A 314 -12.99 26.48 -11.45
CA THR A 314 -11.56 26.15 -11.24
C THR A 314 -11.37 24.66 -10.91
N PHE A 315 -12.32 24.05 -10.19
CA PHE A 315 -12.34 22.61 -9.98
C PHE A 315 -12.57 21.83 -11.28
N ILE A 316 -13.48 22.27 -12.16
CA ILE A 316 -13.67 21.66 -13.49
C ILE A 316 -12.40 21.78 -14.33
N MET A 317 -11.71 22.92 -14.33
CA MET A 317 -10.42 23.06 -15.01
C MET A 317 -9.41 22.02 -14.51
N LYS A 318 -9.34 21.81 -13.19
CA LYS A 318 -8.51 20.78 -12.59
C LYS A 318 -8.94 19.37 -13.01
N LEU A 319 -10.23 19.07 -13.06
CA LEU A 319 -10.73 17.77 -13.54
C LEU A 319 -10.35 17.54 -15.01
N HIS A 320 -10.47 18.55 -15.88
CA HIS A 320 -10.01 18.46 -17.28
C HIS A 320 -8.50 18.21 -17.38
N PHE A 321 -7.71 18.80 -16.48
CA PHE A 321 -6.29 18.52 -16.38
C PHE A 321 -6.01 17.07 -15.91
N ASP A 322 -6.76 16.57 -14.93
CA ASP A 322 -6.67 15.18 -14.48
C ASP A 322 -7.09 14.19 -15.58
N ILE A 323 -8.06 14.55 -16.41
CA ILE A 323 -8.48 13.79 -17.61
C ILE A 323 -7.34 13.75 -18.64
N TRP A 324 -6.77 14.90 -18.98
CA TRP A 324 -5.65 15.00 -19.92
C TRP A 324 -4.41 14.22 -19.44
N ASN A 325 -4.13 14.25 -18.13
CA ASN A 325 -3.04 13.48 -17.53
C ASN A 325 -3.19 11.97 -17.76
N LEU A 326 -4.43 11.47 -17.82
CA LEU A 326 -4.73 10.06 -18.06
C LEU A 326 -4.78 9.74 -19.56
N ASP A 327 -5.38 10.62 -20.37
CA ASP A 327 -5.47 10.45 -21.81
C ASP A 327 -5.22 11.78 -22.56
N PRO A 328 -4.06 11.92 -23.23
CA PRO A 328 -3.61 13.17 -23.87
C PRO A 328 -4.50 13.69 -24.98
N LYS A 329 -5.34 12.83 -25.58
CA LYS A 329 -6.22 13.22 -26.70
C LYS A 329 -7.24 14.30 -26.33
N TYR A 330 -7.49 14.49 -25.03
CA TYR A 330 -8.40 15.52 -24.50
C TYR A 330 -7.72 16.87 -24.24
N TYR A 331 -6.49 17.08 -24.72
CA TYR A 331 -5.78 18.35 -24.58
C TYR A 331 -6.57 19.53 -25.11
N ILE A 332 -7.23 19.39 -26.28
CA ILE A 332 -8.01 20.48 -26.90
C ILE A 332 -9.11 20.98 -25.94
N ASN A 333 -9.78 20.06 -25.22
CA ASN A 333 -10.80 20.43 -24.24
C ASN A 333 -10.21 21.22 -23.06
N LEU A 334 -9.00 20.87 -22.62
CA LEU A 334 -8.28 21.60 -21.57
C LEU A 334 -7.79 22.97 -22.07
N GLN A 335 -7.20 23.01 -23.26
CA GLN A 335 -6.68 24.22 -23.89
C GLN A 335 -7.79 25.28 -24.02
N ASN A 336 -8.97 24.89 -24.49
CA ASN A 336 -10.11 25.80 -24.59
C ASN A 336 -10.47 26.44 -23.24
N LEU A 337 -10.39 25.70 -22.14
CA LEU A 337 -10.65 26.24 -20.79
C LEU A 337 -9.52 27.16 -20.29
N LEU A 338 -8.27 26.88 -20.67
CA LEU A 338 -7.12 27.70 -20.31
C LEU A 338 -7.11 29.03 -21.07
N THR A 339 -7.54 29.03 -22.34
CA THR A 339 -7.60 30.24 -23.19
C THR A 339 -8.86 31.08 -22.99
N GLU A 340 -9.92 30.51 -22.42
CA GLU A 340 -11.18 31.23 -22.19
C GLU A 340 -10.97 32.46 -21.29
N LYS A 341 -11.42 33.62 -21.80
CA LYS A 341 -11.49 34.88 -21.06
C LYS A 341 -12.83 34.94 -20.34
N ILE A 342 -12.79 35.06 -19.02
CA ILE A 342 -14.01 35.13 -18.22
C ILE A 342 -14.36 36.59 -17.96
N HIS A 343 -15.53 37.00 -18.42
CA HIS A 343 -16.01 38.38 -18.29
C HIS A 343 -16.78 38.58 -16.99
N LYS A 344 -16.72 39.79 -16.43
CA LYS A 344 -17.46 40.22 -15.22
C LYS A 344 -17.06 39.48 -13.93
N ILE A 345 -15.76 39.42 -13.66
CA ILE A 345 -15.18 38.80 -12.46
C ILE A 345 -14.40 39.86 -11.66
N SER A 346 -14.39 39.75 -10.33
CA SER A 346 -13.59 40.63 -9.45
C SER A 346 -12.07 40.40 -9.62
N LEU A 347 -11.24 41.34 -9.16
CA LEU A 347 -9.78 41.19 -9.25
C LEU A 347 -9.28 39.95 -8.49
N ASP A 348 -9.86 39.66 -7.32
CA ASP A 348 -9.46 38.51 -6.49
C ASP A 348 -9.83 37.18 -7.15
N GLU A 349 -11.01 37.09 -7.75
CA GLU A 349 -11.44 35.91 -8.48
C GLU A 349 -10.65 35.70 -9.80
N ASP A 350 -10.25 36.77 -10.52
CA ASP A 350 -9.32 36.65 -11.65
C ASP A 350 -7.96 36.11 -11.18
N LEU A 351 -7.47 36.57 -10.03
CA LEU A 351 -6.25 36.04 -9.43
C LEU A 351 -6.38 34.54 -9.11
N GLU A 352 -7.47 34.11 -8.47
CA GLU A 352 -7.71 32.69 -8.16
C GLU A 352 -7.72 31.80 -9.41
N VAL A 353 -8.43 32.23 -10.46
CA VAL A 353 -8.47 31.51 -11.74
C VAL A 353 -7.08 31.40 -12.35
N ASN A 354 -6.31 32.50 -12.33
CA ASN A 354 -4.98 32.51 -12.94
C ASN A 354 -3.94 31.77 -12.11
N VAL A 355 -4.09 31.63 -10.79
CA VAL A 355 -3.28 30.70 -9.98
C VAL A 355 -3.49 29.26 -10.46
N VAL A 356 -4.75 28.86 -10.66
CA VAL A 356 -5.07 27.50 -11.14
C VAL A 356 -4.58 27.29 -12.57
N LYS A 357 -4.78 28.25 -13.48
CA LYS A 357 -4.25 28.21 -14.84
C LYS A 357 -2.72 28.08 -14.84
N SER A 358 -2.02 28.94 -14.09
CA SER A 358 -0.54 28.93 -14.02
C SER A 358 -0.01 27.62 -13.46
N LYS A 359 -0.69 27.04 -12.45
CA LYS A 359 -0.34 25.72 -11.91
C LYS A 359 -0.52 24.62 -12.96
N ILE A 360 -1.63 24.61 -13.68
CA ILE A 360 -1.88 23.63 -14.76
C ILE A 360 -0.84 23.79 -15.87
N LEU A 361 -0.56 25.01 -16.33
CA LEU A 361 0.44 25.30 -17.35
C LEU A 361 1.83 24.80 -16.96
N ARG A 362 2.27 25.08 -15.72
CA ARG A 362 3.51 24.57 -15.16
C ARG A 362 3.56 23.03 -15.22
N GLU A 363 2.51 22.37 -14.75
CA GLU A 363 2.47 20.90 -14.72
C GLU A 363 2.49 20.28 -16.12
N ILE A 364 1.83 20.91 -17.11
CA ILE A 364 1.90 20.47 -18.51
C ILE A 364 3.35 20.56 -19.03
N CYS A 365 4.03 21.67 -18.75
CA CYS A 365 5.43 21.88 -19.13
C CYS A 365 6.38 20.87 -18.47
N ILE A 366 6.11 20.45 -17.23
CA ILE A 366 6.92 19.44 -16.54
C ILE A 366 6.69 18.03 -17.12
N LYS A 367 5.44 17.66 -17.38
CA LYS A 367 5.10 16.28 -17.75
C LYS A 367 5.31 15.96 -19.22
N ARG A 368 4.99 16.89 -20.11
CA ARG A 368 5.04 16.71 -21.57
C ARG A 368 5.56 17.97 -22.25
N PRO A 369 6.80 18.38 -21.93
CA PRO A 369 7.39 19.58 -22.51
C PRO A 369 7.38 19.47 -24.04
N GLU A 370 7.83 18.36 -24.63
CA GLU A 370 8.07 18.23 -26.08
C GLU A 370 6.83 18.41 -26.95
N LEU A 371 5.66 18.02 -26.44
CA LEU A 371 4.42 18.03 -27.22
C LEU A 371 3.67 19.36 -27.18
N TYR A 372 3.69 20.04 -26.03
CA TYR A 372 2.84 21.22 -25.80
C TYR A 372 3.66 22.47 -25.42
N GLY A 373 4.90 22.30 -24.98
CA GLY A 373 5.70 23.35 -24.35
C GLY A 373 5.90 24.58 -25.22
N GLY A 374 6.17 24.41 -26.53
CA GLY A 374 6.39 25.52 -27.46
C GLY A 374 5.20 26.49 -27.56
N GLU A 375 3.97 25.96 -27.64
CA GLU A 375 2.75 26.78 -27.68
C GLU A 375 2.50 27.48 -26.33
N LEU A 376 2.83 26.79 -25.22
CA LEU A 376 2.61 27.29 -23.86
C LEU A 376 3.50 28.46 -23.46
N VAL A 377 4.62 28.70 -24.16
CA VAL A 377 5.54 29.83 -23.87
C VAL A 377 4.82 31.17 -23.90
N SER A 378 3.95 31.37 -24.91
CA SER A 378 3.16 32.61 -25.05
C SER A 378 2.29 32.87 -23.82
N PHE A 379 1.56 31.85 -23.35
CA PHE A 379 0.70 31.93 -22.16
C PHE A 379 1.50 32.17 -20.87
N LEU A 380 2.65 31.51 -20.70
CA LEU A 380 3.53 31.75 -19.55
C LEU A 380 4.07 33.19 -19.56
N SER A 381 4.47 33.71 -20.73
CA SER A 381 4.90 35.09 -20.87
C SER A 381 3.77 36.09 -20.60
N GLU A 382 2.53 35.80 -21.01
CA GLU A 382 1.37 36.63 -20.70
C GLU A 382 1.14 36.74 -19.19
N VAL A 383 1.23 35.62 -18.46
CA VAL A 383 1.10 35.61 -16.99
C VAL A 383 2.17 36.49 -16.34
N LEU A 384 3.45 36.37 -16.75
CA LEU A 384 4.55 37.18 -16.22
C LEU A 384 4.37 38.67 -16.48
N ASN A 385 3.83 39.04 -17.64
CA ASN A 385 3.61 40.44 -17.99
C ASN A 385 2.36 41.04 -17.32
N LYS A 386 1.29 40.25 -17.14
CA LYS A 386 0.02 40.71 -16.54
C LYS A 386 0.11 40.87 -15.03
N TYR A 387 0.82 39.99 -14.32
CA TYR A 387 0.80 39.89 -12.85
C TYR A 387 2.06 40.44 -12.17
N ARG A 388 2.45 41.68 -12.49
CA ARG A 388 3.66 42.34 -11.91
C ARG A 388 3.48 42.91 -10.49
N HIS A 389 2.26 43.01 -10.01
CA HIS A 389 1.97 43.54 -8.66
C HIS A 389 2.25 42.51 -7.56
N LYS A 390 2.26 42.94 -6.29
CA LYS A 390 2.60 42.09 -5.12
C LYS A 390 1.74 40.83 -5.00
N ASN A 391 0.43 40.94 -5.21
CA ASN A 391 -0.50 39.81 -5.14
C ASN A 391 -0.33 38.80 -6.30
N GLY A 392 0.29 39.23 -7.40
CA GLY A 392 0.61 38.40 -8.57
C GLY A 392 1.84 37.51 -8.41
N SER A 393 2.45 37.45 -7.22
CA SER A 393 3.68 36.68 -6.97
C SER A 393 3.52 35.17 -7.19
N LEU A 394 2.37 34.59 -6.82
CA LEU A 394 2.12 33.15 -6.97
C LEU A 394 1.93 32.72 -8.44
N PRO A 395 1.07 33.36 -9.26
CA PRO A 395 1.00 33.07 -10.69
C PRO A 395 2.36 33.26 -11.40
N SER A 396 3.09 34.33 -11.07
CA SER A 396 4.39 34.64 -11.71
C SER A 396 5.47 33.60 -11.37
N SER A 397 5.54 33.14 -10.12
CA SER A 397 6.49 32.10 -9.71
C SER A 397 6.20 30.76 -10.40
N LEU A 398 4.94 30.34 -10.45
CA LEU A 398 4.54 29.13 -11.19
C LEU A 398 4.85 29.22 -12.68
N ALA A 399 4.69 30.39 -13.29
CA ALA A 399 5.04 30.60 -14.68
C ALA A 399 6.57 30.49 -14.93
N LEU A 400 7.39 31.06 -14.05
CA LEU A 400 8.86 30.90 -14.10
C LEU A 400 9.29 29.44 -13.92
N GLU A 401 8.65 28.70 -13.02
CA GLU A 401 8.90 27.26 -12.87
C GLU A 401 8.52 26.46 -14.13
N GLY A 402 7.44 26.86 -14.82
CA GLY A 402 7.07 26.32 -16.12
C GLY A 402 8.15 26.57 -17.18
N ILE A 403 8.65 27.80 -17.28
CA ILE A 403 9.76 28.16 -18.19
C ILE A 403 11.02 27.37 -17.83
N SER A 404 11.35 27.22 -16.55
CA SER A 404 12.48 26.41 -16.09
C SER A 404 12.39 24.96 -16.56
N ALA A 405 11.21 24.37 -16.49
CA ALA A 405 10.99 23.02 -17.00
C ALA A 405 11.19 22.94 -18.54
N LEU A 406 10.77 23.96 -19.29
CA LEU A 406 10.97 24.02 -20.74
C LEU A 406 12.44 24.18 -21.13
N CYS A 407 13.21 24.97 -20.37
CA CYS A 407 14.67 25.07 -20.56
C CYS A 407 15.35 23.72 -20.29
N LYS A 408 14.98 23.04 -19.19
CA LYS A 408 15.47 21.69 -18.83
C LYS A 408 15.19 20.62 -19.88
N ALA A 409 14.08 20.75 -20.58
CA ALA A 409 13.73 19.86 -21.67
C ALA A 409 14.38 20.25 -23.02
N GLY A 410 15.14 21.35 -23.09
CA GLY A 410 15.79 21.83 -24.32
C GLY A 410 14.83 22.41 -25.36
N ILE A 411 13.59 22.73 -24.98
CA ILE A 411 12.57 23.25 -25.91
C ILE A 411 12.71 24.75 -26.11
N VAL A 412 13.08 25.43 -25.03
CA VAL A 412 13.36 26.85 -25.02
C VAL A 412 14.83 27.01 -24.67
N ASP A 413 15.53 27.82 -25.45
CA ASP A 413 16.93 28.12 -25.22
C ASP A 413 17.10 28.95 -23.93
N ILE A 414 17.90 28.44 -22.99
CA ILE A 414 18.16 29.09 -21.70
C ILE A 414 18.87 30.43 -21.90
N PHE A 415 19.73 30.56 -22.91
CA PHE A 415 20.54 31.75 -23.14
C PHE A 415 19.67 32.96 -23.54
N SER A 416 18.84 32.80 -24.56
CA SER A 416 17.89 33.83 -25.02
C SER A 416 16.85 34.16 -23.94
N THR A 417 16.34 33.13 -23.24
CA THR A 417 15.37 33.31 -22.16
C THR A 417 15.95 34.15 -21.02
N LEU A 418 17.15 33.82 -20.55
CA LEU A 418 17.80 34.57 -19.47
C LEU A 418 18.08 36.01 -19.87
N LYS A 419 18.55 36.26 -21.10
CA LYS A 419 18.75 37.63 -21.59
C LYS A 419 17.47 38.48 -21.52
N GLU A 420 16.30 37.88 -21.75
CA GLU A 420 15.03 38.58 -21.64
C GLU A 420 14.54 38.75 -20.19
N LEU A 421 14.82 37.77 -19.33
CA LEU A 421 14.35 37.76 -17.94
C LEU A 421 15.25 38.59 -17.01
N PHE A 422 16.56 38.63 -17.22
CA PHE A 422 17.52 39.35 -16.36
C PHE A 422 17.12 40.81 -16.08
N PRO A 423 16.85 41.66 -17.11
CA PRO A 423 16.45 43.05 -16.87
C PRO A 423 15.15 43.18 -16.08
N LYS A 424 14.25 42.19 -16.18
CA LYS A 424 12.93 42.21 -15.55
C LYS A 424 12.99 41.81 -14.08
N PHE A 425 13.82 40.83 -13.73
CA PHE A 425 13.81 40.21 -12.39
C PHE A 425 14.96 40.64 -11.48
N ARG A 426 16.01 41.29 -12.00
CA ARG A 426 17.11 41.82 -11.17
C ARG A 426 16.64 42.87 -10.15
N SER A 427 15.61 43.65 -10.51
CA SER A 427 15.01 44.69 -9.64
C SER A 427 13.67 44.27 -9.03
N ASP A 428 13.26 43.00 -9.16
CA ASP A 428 12.02 42.51 -8.55
C ASP A 428 12.16 42.44 -7.02
N THR A 429 11.08 42.70 -6.30
CA THR A 429 11.05 42.74 -4.82
C THR A 429 10.19 41.62 -4.23
N ARG A 430 9.61 40.76 -5.07
CA ARG A 430 8.69 39.68 -4.64
C ARG A 430 9.47 38.40 -4.35
N ASP A 431 9.60 38.05 -3.08
CA ASP A 431 10.43 36.93 -2.60
C ASP A 431 10.18 35.61 -3.34
N ARG A 432 8.90 35.19 -3.49
CA ARG A 432 8.54 33.93 -4.18
C ARG A 432 9.02 33.88 -5.64
N VAL A 433 9.00 35.03 -6.31
CA VAL A 433 9.42 35.15 -7.72
C VAL A 433 10.95 35.08 -7.79
N LEU A 434 11.64 35.79 -6.90
CA LEU A 434 13.09 35.74 -6.78
C LEU A 434 13.62 34.34 -6.46
N ILE A 435 12.95 33.58 -5.58
CA ILE A 435 13.28 32.17 -5.31
C ILE A 435 13.17 31.32 -6.58
N SER A 436 12.07 31.45 -7.31
CA SER A 436 11.84 30.71 -8.56
C SER A 436 12.87 31.08 -9.64
N PHE A 437 13.25 32.36 -9.68
CA PHE A 437 14.28 32.86 -10.57
C PHE A 437 15.68 32.35 -10.19
N CYS A 438 16.03 32.32 -8.90
CA CYS A 438 17.27 31.69 -8.40
C CYS A 438 17.34 30.23 -8.87
N ASN A 439 16.27 29.47 -8.70
CA ASN A 439 16.20 28.07 -9.12
C ASN A 439 16.37 27.89 -10.63
N LEU A 440 15.85 28.82 -11.45
CA LEU A 440 16.03 28.82 -12.90
C LEU A 440 17.50 29.09 -13.27
N VAL A 441 18.12 30.16 -12.76
CA VAL A 441 19.51 30.50 -13.11
C VAL A 441 20.52 29.47 -12.59
N SER A 442 20.20 28.76 -11.50
CA SER A 442 21.04 27.71 -10.92
C SER A 442 21.21 26.48 -11.81
N THR A 443 20.46 26.39 -12.91
CA THR A 443 20.53 25.27 -13.86
C THR A 443 21.50 25.54 -15.01
N VAL A 444 22.02 26.75 -15.12
CA VAL A 444 22.99 27.12 -16.18
C VAL A 444 24.19 26.17 -16.24
N PRO A 445 24.75 25.67 -15.11
CA PRO A 445 25.86 24.73 -15.16
C PRO A 445 25.57 23.41 -15.89
N ASP A 446 24.30 23.01 -15.95
CA ASP A 446 23.92 21.75 -16.60
C ASP A 446 24.08 21.80 -18.14
N TYR A 447 24.26 22.99 -18.72
CA TYR A 447 24.35 23.22 -20.17
C TYR A 447 25.72 23.73 -20.61
N PHE A 448 26.76 23.58 -19.78
CA PHE A 448 28.12 23.99 -20.15
C PHE A 448 28.66 23.16 -21.33
N GLU A 449 28.69 23.79 -22.50
CA GLU A 449 29.66 23.50 -23.56
C GLU A 449 30.83 24.50 -23.42
N GLU A 450 32.07 24.10 -23.73
CA GLU A 450 33.31 24.93 -23.65
C GLU A 450 33.32 26.11 -24.65
N SER A 451 32.28 26.93 -24.63
CA SER A 451 32.10 28.10 -25.48
C SER A 451 32.27 29.38 -24.66
N GLU A 452 32.89 30.41 -25.25
CA GLU A 452 33.10 31.70 -24.59
C GLU A 452 31.81 32.35 -24.06
N ARG A 453 30.68 32.10 -24.74
CA ARG A 453 29.35 32.60 -24.35
C ARG A 453 28.86 32.00 -23.03
N CYS A 454 29.24 30.76 -22.74
CA CYS A 454 28.81 30.08 -21.53
C CYS A 454 29.59 30.59 -20.30
N VAL A 455 30.88 30.90 -20.49
CA VAL A 455 31.72 31.50 -19.45
C VAL A 455 31.21 32.89 -19.04
N SER A 456 30.89 33.77 -20.00
CA SER A 456 30.37 35.10 -19.68
C SER A 456 29.04 35.05 -18.93
N LEU A 457 28.14 34.12 -19.30
CA LEU A 457 26.86 33.96 -18.62
C LEU A 457 26.99 33.32 -17.24
N SER A 458 27.93 32.39 -17.06
CA SER A 458 28.28 31.87 -15.73
C SER A 458 28.61 33.01 -14.77
N GLN A 459 29.48 33.93 -15.20
CA GLN A 459 29.89 35.08 -14.40
C GLN A 459 28.73 36.05 -14.12
N GLU A 460 27.88 36.34 -15.11
CA GLU A 460 26.68 37.15 -14.91
C GLU A 460 25.68 36.51 -13.93
N VAL A 461 25.53 35.19 -13.95
CA VAL A 461 24.65 34.46 -13.04
C VAL A 461 25.22 34.40 -11.62
N THR A 462 26.50 34.06 -11.46
CA THR A 462 27.12 33.95 -10.13
C THR A 462 27.20 35.32 -9.45
N THR A 463 27.48 36.40 -10.19
CA THR A 463 27.39 37.78 -9.66
C THR A 463 25.97 38.11 -9.20
N LEU A 464 24.94 37.77 -9.97
CA LEU A 464 23.54 37.98 -9.57
C LEU A 464 23.18 37.16 -8.31
N LEU A 465 23.58 35.89 -8.24
CA LEU A 465 23.33 35.04 -7.07
C LEU A 465 24.02 35.62 -5.83
N TRP A 466 25.23 36.16 -5.97
CA TRP A 466 25.88 36.90 -4.89
C TRP A 466 25.11 38.16 -4.50
N GLU A 467 24.62 38.96 -5.45
CA GLU A 467 23.77 40.13 -5.15
C GLU A 467 22.54 39.73 -4.30
N PHE A 468 21.83 38.66 -4.69
CA PHE A 468 20.69 38.17 -3.91
C PHE A 468 21.08 37.57 -2.56
N ALA A 469 22.18 36.81 -2.49
CA ALA A 469 22.68 36.27 -1.23
C ALA A 469 23.08 37.39 -0.24
N THR A 470 23.56 38.52 -0.76
CA THR A 470 24.13 39.61 0.05
C THR A 470 23.17 40.74 0.39
N GLN A 471 22.26 41.09 -0.52
CA GLN A 471 21.41 42.30 -0.43
C GLN A 471 19.94 41.97 -0.11
N SER A 472 19.46 40.75 -0.34
CA SER A 472 18.05 40.42 -0.10
C SER A 472 17.68 40.41 1.39
N GLY A 473 16.55 41.04 1.71
CA GLY A 473 16.00 41.06 3.08
C GLY A 473 15.42 39.72 3.52
N ASP A 474 14.80 38.97 2.61
CA ASP A 474 14.18 37.68 2.91
C ASP A 474 15.20 36.54 3.05
N LYS A 475 14.97 35.68 4.06
CA LYS A 475 15.81 34.52 4.37
C LYS A 475 15.78 33.48 3.25
N ASN A 476 14.62 33.23 2.64
CA ASN A 476 14.46 32.13 1.68
C ASN A 476 15.09 32.47 0.33
N VAL A 477 15.06 33.75 -0.08
CA VAL A 477 15.79 34.24 -1.25
C VAL A 477 17.29 34.04 -1.07
N ARG A 478 17.86 34.46 0.07
CA ARG A 478 19.29 34.26 0.37
C ARG A 478 19.67 32.78 0.38
N ARG A 479 18.84 31.93 0.98
CA ARG A 479 19.04 30.47 1.00
C ARG A 479 19.08 29.89 -0.41
N SER A 480 18.10 30.24 -1.25
CA SER A 480 18.00 29.76 -2.64
C SER A 480 19.20 30.23 -3.46
N ALA A 481 19.71 31.43 -3.20
CA ALA A 481 20.90 31.95 -3.87
C ALA A 481 22.17 31.16 -3.50
N TYR A 482 22.39 30.84 -2.22
CA TYR A 482 23.52 30.00 -1.79
C TYR A 482 23.40 28.55 -2.29
N GLU A 483 22.21 27.96 -2.26
CA GLU A 483 21.96 26.65 -2.85
C GLU A 483 22.22 26.67 -4.37
N GLY A 484 21.87 27.77 -5.06
CA GLY A 484 22.17 27.97 -6.46
C GLY A 484 23.66 28.05 -6.77
N LEU A 485 24.42 28.80 -5.97
CA LEU A 485 25.88 28.88 -6.08
C LEU A 485 26.54 27.51 -5.95
N SER A 486 25.96 26.59 -5.17
CA SER A 486 26.52 25.24 -4.96
C SER A 486 26.55 24.35 -6.21
N ASN A 487 25.90 24.75 -7.31
CA ASN A 487 25.92 24.03 -8.58
C ASN A 487 27.09 24.47 -9.50
N PHE A 488 27.78 25.57 -9.17
CA PHE A 488 28.88 26.11 -9.96
C PHE A 488 30.24 25.58 -9.49
N LYS A 489 31.26 25.69 -10.34
CA LYS A 489 32.63 25.28 -9.98
C LYS A 489 33.25 26.26 -8.99
N ILE A 490 34.28 25.79 -8.28
CA ILE A 490 35.03 26.61 -7.33
C ILE A 490 35.62 27.86 -8.03
N GLU A 491 36.06 27.75 -9.28
CA GLU A 491 36.61 28.87 -10.05
C GLU A 491 35.56 29.98 -10.27
N ASP A 492 34.40 29.64 -10.84
CA ASP A 492 33.32 30.59 -11.14
C ASP A 492 32.81 31.34 -9.89
N ILE A 493 32.73 30.62 -8.76
CA ILE A 493 32.29 31.19 -7.47
C ILE A 493 33.37 32.12 -6.91
N SER A 494 34.64 31.73 -7.03
CA SER A 494 35.80 32.47 -6.53
C SER A 494 35.99 33.80 -7.28
N ASP A 495 35.90 33.76 -8.61
CA ASP A 495 36.06 34.93 -9.47
C ASP A 495 35.06 36.05 -9.12
N THR A 496 33.81 35.66 -8.91
CA THR A 496 32.68 36.59 -8.71
C THR A 496 32.37 36.89 -7.25
N MET A 497 33.17 36.36 -6.33
CA MET A 497 32.97 36.50 -4.89
C MET A 497 33.02 37.98 -4.44
N PRO A 498 32.06 38.46 -3.63
CA PRO A 498 32.06 39.83 -3.14
C PRO A 498 33.28 40.19 -2.30
N GLU A 499 33.82 41.40 -2.51
CA GLU A 499 35.03 41.90 -1.81
C GLU A 499 34.94 41.85 -0.28
N ARG A 500 33.74 42.01 0.28
CA ARG A 500 33.50 41.90 1.73
C ARG A 500 33.96 40.57 2.34
N TYR A 501 34.06 39.51 1.53
CA TYR A 501 34.49 38.19 1.96
C TYR A 501 35.96 37.89 1.61
N LYS A 502 36.57 38.63 0.68
CA LYS A 502 37.96 38.45 0.20
C LYS A 502 39.04 38.99 1.16
N ILE A 503 38.65 39.47 2.33
CA ILE A 503 39.56 40.01 3.34
C ILE A 503 40.49 38.88 3.87
N CYS A 504 41.75 38.90 3.45
CA CYS A 504 42.78 37.94 3.87
C CYS A 504 43.75 38.58 4.86
N THR A 505 44.25 37.81 5.82
CA THR A 505 45.26 38.28 6.79
C THR A 505 46.71 38.10 6.31
N ASN A 506 46.93 37.33 5.25
CA ASN A 506 48.26 37.00 4.71
C ASN A 506 48.38 37.39 3.23
N ASP A 507 49.47 38.07 2.86
CA ASP A 507 49.76 38.64 1.52
C ASP A 507 50.10 37.60 0.41
N VAL A 508 49.79 36.32 0.61
CA VAL A 508 50.03 35.30 -0.43
C VAL A 508 48.86 35.34 -1.42
N LEU A 509 49.11 35.96 -2.57
CA LEU A 509 48.18 35.99 -3.71
C LEU A 509 48.13 34.60 -4.37
N PRO A 510 46.95 33.94 -4.41
CA PRO A 510 46.77 32.72 -5.17
C PRO A 510 46.87 32.95 -6.69
N ALA A 511 46.99 31.87 -7.46
CA ALA A 511 46.98 31.93 -8.93
C ALA A 511 45.68 32.57 -9.47
N PHE A 512 45.73 33.15 -10.67
CA PHE A 512 44.65 33.89 -11.33
C PHE A 512 43.26 33.28 -11.08
N GLY A 513 42.36 34.04 -10.43
CA GLY A 513 40.93 33.73 -10.27
C GLY A 513 40.50 32.99 -9.00
N LEU A 514 41.42 32.39 -8.24
CA LEU A 514 41.08 31.62 -7.04
C LEU A 514 41.15 32.47 -5.76
N VAL A 515 40.32 32.16 -4.76
CA VAL A 515 40.31 32.87 -3.47
C VAL A 515 41.02 32.03 -2.38
N ASN A 516 41.66 32.70 -1.42
CA ASN A 516 42.33 32.04 -0.29
C ASN A 516 41.36 31.29 0.62
N CYS A 517 41.85 30.22 1.28
CA CYS A 517 41.05 29.36 2.16
C CYS A 517 40.34 30.14 3.30
N GLU A 518 40.91 31.24 3.80
CA GLU A 518 40.30 32.07 4.85
C GLU A 518 38.94 32.65 4.43
N CYS A 519 38.73 32.89 3.14
CA CYS A 519 37.52 33.52 2.62
C CYS A 519 36.27 32.64 2.76
N TRP A 520 36.41 31.32 2.64
CA TRP A 520 35.30 30.37 2.88
C TRP A 520 34.76 30.49 4.32
N ILE A 521 35.64 30.76 5.28
CA ILE A 521 35.28 30.98 6.68
C ILE A 521 34.69 32.37 6.89
N ASN A 522 35.19 33.38 6.18
CA ASN A 522 34.62 34.73 6.23
C ASN A 522 33.17 34.75 5.78
N ILE A 523 32.78 33.94 4.79
CA ILE A 523 31.37 33.78 4.38
C ILE A 523 30.52 33.33 5.58
N LEU A 524 30.98 32.31 6.32
CA LEU A 524 30.26 31.82 7.50
C LEU A 524 30.23 32.83 8.66
N LYS A 525 31.28 33.65 8.84
CA LYS A 525 31.35 34.62 9.94
C LYS A 525 30.53 35.88 9.71
N SER A 526 30.44 36.34 8.46
CA SER A 526 29.82 37.64 8.12
C SER A 526 28.40 37.52 7.56
N SER A 527 27.92 36.30 7.33
CA SER A 527 26.54 36.04 6.89
C SER A 527 25.60 35.80 8.09
N PRO A 528 24.30 36.12 7.97
CA PRO A 528 23.35 35.95 9.06
C PRO A 528 23.15 34.46 9.42
N GLU A 529 22.90 34.17 10.70
CA GLU A 529 22.81 32.81 11.24
C GLU A 529 21.79 31.94 10.49
N ASP A 530 20.69 32.55 10.07
CA ASP A 530 19.61 31.93 9.30
C ASP A 530 20.03 31.32 7.95
N THR A 531 21.16 31.75 7.39
CA THR A 531 21.65 31.31 6.07
C THR A 531 22.80 30.32 6.16
N LEU A 532 23.33 30.07 7.37
CA LEU A 532 24.53 29.26 7.56
C LEU A 532 24.35 27.80 7.17
N ASP A 533 23.12 27.26 7.28
CA ASP A 533 22.81 25.91 6.80
C ASP A 533 22.95 25.79 5.27
N ALA A 534 22.49 26.79 4.52
CA ALA A 534 22.61 26.84 3.06
C ALA A 534 24.09 26.96 2.64
N ILE A 535 24.85 27.81 3.32
CA ILE A 535 26.30 27.97 3.10
C ILE A 535 27.03 26.66 3.46
N GLY A 536 26.66 25.99 4.55
CA GLY A 536 27.23 24.69 4.90
C GLY A 536 26.96 23.63 3.84
N THR A 537 25.75 23.60 3.27
CA THR A 537 25.41 22.69 2.15
C THR A 537 26.19 23.02 0.89
N MET A 538 26.41 24.31 0.60
CA MET A 538 27.29 24.76 -0.47
C MET A 538 28.72 24.25 -0.26
N LEU A 539 29.30 24.50 0.92
CA LEU A 539 30.66 24.05 1.26
C LEU A 539 30.80 22.52 1.21
N PHE A 540 29.80 21.77 1.68
CA PHE A 540 29.77 20.31 1.56
C PHE A 540 29.90 19.85 0.11
N ARG A 541 29.12 20.43 -0.82
CA ARG A 541 29.20 20.09 -2.25
C ARG A 541 30.56 20.44 -2.86
N LEU A 542 31.12 21.60 -2.52
CA LEU A 542 32.44 21.99 -2.99
C LEU A 542 33.53 21.01 -2.50
N ILE A 543 33.45 20.57 -1.24
CA ILE A 543 34.36 19.56 -0.67
C ILE A 543 34.13 18.19 -1.31
N GLU A 544 32.89 17.81 -1.62
CA GLU A 544 32.59 16.55 -2.30
C GLU A 544 33.27 16.51 -3.68
N ILE A 545 33.18 17.60 -4.46
CA ILE A 545 33.86 17.74 -5.75
C ILE A 545 35.38 17.65 -5.56
N GLU A 546 35.92 18.40 -4.60
CA GLU A 546 37.35 18.42 -4.28
C GLU A 546 37.90 17.02 -3.92
N ILE A 547 37.20 16.27 -3.06
CA ILE A 547 37.59 14.93 -2.61
C ILE A 547 37.55 13.92 -3.75
N ILE A 548 36.59 14.04 -4.67
CA ILE A 548 36.50 13.14 -5.83
C ILE A 548 37.76 13.27 -6.69
N GLU A 549 38.29 14.49 -6.86
CA GLU A 549 39.48 14.79 -7.65
C GLU A 549 40.81 14.41 -6.98
N PHE A 550 40.81 14.16 -5.66
CA PHE A 550 42.03 13.79 -4.93
C PHE A 550 42.65 12.49 -5.45
N ARG A 551 43.97 12.58 -5.73
CA ARG A 551 44.80 11.45 -6.15
C ARG A 551 45.15 10.56 -4.94
N PRO A 552 45.36 9.24 -5.14
CA PRO A 552 45.67 8.29 -4.06
C PRO A 552 46.87 8.68 -3.18
N ARG A 553 47.85 9.42 -3.72
CA ARG A 553 49.04 9.89 -2.97
C ARG A 553 48.69 10.77 -1.77
N ILE A 554 47.59 11.54 -1.84
CA ILE A 554 47.13 12.41 -0.75
C ILE A 554 46.71 11.58 0.48
N TYR A 555 46.33 10.31 0.27
CA TYR A 555 45.89 9.40 1.33
C TYR A 555 47.01 8.53 1.92
N GLN A 556 48.24 8.63 1.39
CA GLN A 556 49.36 7.82 1.87
C GLN A 556 50.01 8.49 3.09
N VAL A 557 49.88 7.86 4.25
CA VAL A 557 50.69 8.19 5.43
C VAL A 557 52.03 7.45 5.29
N PRO A 558 53.18 8.10 5.51
CA PRO A 558 54.49 7.43 5.49
C PRO A 558 54.51 6.22 6.44
N GLU A 559 55.13 5.11 6.06
CA GLU A 559 55.21 3.91 6.92
C GLU A 559 55.89 4.25 8.26
N GLY A 560 55.20 4.01 9.38
CA GLY A 560 55.66 4.39 10.72
C GLY A 560 55.52 5.89 11.05
N GLY A 561 55.04 6.71 10.11
CA GLY A 561 54.77 8.14 10.28
C GLY A 561 53.52 8.42 11.10
N ARG A 562 53.50 9.56 11.80
CA ARG A 562 52.31 10.06 12.49
C ARG A 562 51.32 10.66 11.48
N GLU A 563 50.03 10.61 11.82
CA GLU A 563 49.00 11.31 11.06
C GLU A 563 49.28 12.82 11.05
N PRO A 564 49.00 13.55 9.95
CA PRO A 564 49.25 14.99 9.88
C PRO A 564 48.42 15.78 10.90
N ASP A 565 49.03 16.79 11.53
CA ASP A 565 48.33 17.68 12.46
C ASP A 565 47.42 18.68 11.76
N THR A 566 47.69 19.05 10.51
CA THR A 566 46.88 20.01 9.73
C THR A 566 46.86 19.65 8.25
N TYR A 567 45.86 20.16 7.52
CA TYR A 567 45.76 20.01 6.07
C TYR A 567 46.61 21.03 5.30
N ASN A 568 47.75 21.44 5.83
CA ASN A 568 48.63 22.39 5.15
C ASN A 568 49.26 21.85 3.86
N TYR A 569 49.21 20.53 3.65
CA TYR A 569 49.60 19.87 2.41
C TYR A 569 48.55 19.95 1.29
N LEU A 570 47.31 20.35 1.61
CA LEU A 570 46.28 20.64 0.60
C LEU A 570 46.47 22.05 0.03
N SER A 571 45.83 22.33 -1.11
CA SER A 571 45.94 23.62 -1.79
C SER A 571 45.51 24.79 -0.90
N VAL A 572 46.04 26.00 -1.17
CA VAL A 572 45.75 27.21 -0.37
C VAL A 572 44.31 27.70 -0.58
N TYR A 573 43.64 27.26 -1.65
CA TYR A 573 42.23 27.59 -1.98
C TYR A 573 41.23 26.52 -1.52
N SER A 574 41.70 25.40 -0.97
CA SER A 574 40.88 24.26 -0.53
C SER A 574 39.83 24.64 0.53
N PRO A 575 38.52 24.45 0.26
CA PRO A 575 37.48 24.59 1.27
C PRO A 575 37.65 23.59 2.43
N LEU A 576 38.10 22.36 2.17
CA LEU A 576 38.33 21.37 3.22
C LEU A 576 39.44 21.80 4.18
N ARG A 577 40.55 22.34 3.64
CA ARG A 577 41.63 22.92 4.44
C ARG A 577 41.14 24.08 5.29
N ALA A 578 40.34 24.98 4.72
CA ALA A 578 39.77 26.14 5.42
C ALA A 578 39.00 25.74 6.67
N ILE A 579 38.02 24.84 6.50
CA ILE A 579 37.11 24.39 7.56
C ILE A 579 37.89 23.67 8.66
N THR A 580 38.79 22.76 8.27
CA THR A 580 39.55 21.96 9.23
C THR A 580 40.52 22.81 10.06
N ASN A 581 41.25 23.73 9.41
CA ASN A 581 42.17 24.62 10.10
C ASN A 581 41.42 25.57 11.04
N TYR A 582 40.25 26.10 10.61
CA TYR A 582 39.41 26.93 11.47
C TYR A 582 38.89 26.18 12.70
N VAL A 583 38.48 24.92 12.53
CA VAL A 583 38.05 24.06 13.64
C VAL A 583 39.19 23.84 14.63
N LYS A 584 40.38 23.46 14.15
CA LYS A 584 41.57 23.19 14.99
C LYS A 584 42.11 24.43 15.72
N LEU A 585 42.20 25.58 15.05
CA LEU A 585 42.74 26.81 15.65
C LEU A 585 41.87 27.38 16.77
N ASN A 586 40.58 27.07 16.78
CA ASN A 586 39.62 27.62 17.74
C ASN A 586 39.16 26.61 18.81
N VAL A 587 39.74 25.40 18.86
CA VAL A 587 39.40 24.40 19.89
C VAL A 587 39.65 24.97 21.30
N GLN A 588 40.72 25.73 21.49
CA GLN A 588 41.13 26.27 22.81
C GLN A 588 40.50 27.63 23.17
N LYS A 589 39.91 28.37 22.22
CA LYS A 589 39.47 29.79 22.37
C LYS A 589 37.99 29.97 22.77
N MET A 590 37.32 28.90 23.24
CA MET A 590 35.88 28.63 23.06
C MET A 590 34.84 29.69 23.51
N LYS A 591 34.16 30.29 22.50
CA LYS A 591 32.69 30.43 22.44
C LYS A 591 32.23 29.70 21.16
N LEU A 592 31.48 28.60 21.29
CA LEU A 592 30.90 27.87 20.14
C LEU A 592 29.93 28.80 19.40
N ASN A 593 30.38 29.41 18.31
CA ASN A 593 29.53 30.24 17.46
C ASN A 593 28.85 29.37 16.38
N ALA A 594 27.77 29.89 15.80
CA ALA A 594 27.00 29.17 14.78
C ALA A 594 27.86 28.74 13.57
N ALA A 595 28.83 29.58 13.17
CA ALA A 595 29.79 29.28 12.11
C ALA A 595 30.66 28.04 12.42
N TYR A 596 31.12 27.89 13.66
CA TYR A 596 31.92 26.74 14.11
C TYR A 596 31.10 25.44 14.11
N LEU A 597 29.84 25.51 14.57
CA LEU A 597 28.94 24.35 14.53
C LEU A 597 28.64 23.92 13.09
N GLN A 598 28.49 24.86 12.15
CA GLN A 598 28.35 24.50 10.73
C GLN A 598 29.60 23.86 10.14
N CYS A 599 30.80 24.31 10.53
CA CYS A 599 32.05 23.67 10.13
C CYS A 599 32.10 22.20 10.58
N LEU A 600 31.72 21.94 11.85
CA LEU A 600 31.60 20.57 12.37
C LEU A 600 30.54 19.77 11.62
N ARG A 601 29.37 20.37 11.32
CA ARG A 601 28.32 19.74 10.52
C ARG A 601 28.86 19.28 9.18
N VAL A 602 29.52 20.16 8.42
CA VAL A 602 30.06 19.84 7.09
C VAL A 602 31.06 18.70 7.14
N LEU A 603 31.98 18.69 8.12
CA LEU A 603 32.93 17.59 8.31
C LEU A 603 32.27 16.27 8.71
N SER A 604 31.14 16.32 9.41
CA SER A 604 30.41 15.15 9.90
C SER A 604 29.59 14.42 8.84
N LEU A 605 29.35 15.03 7.67
CA LEU A 605 28.58 14.43 6.60
C LEU A 605 29.32 13.22 5.98
N GLU A 606 28.58 12.32 5.37
CA GLU A 606 29.11 11.13 4.71
C GLU A 606 29.61 11.49 3.29
N TYR A 607 30.90 11.25 3.02
CA TYR A 607 31.53 11.49 1.72
C TYR A 607 31.80 10.17 0.99
N LYS A 608 31.81 10.20 -0.35
CA LYS A 608 32.06 9.01 -1.19
C LYS A 608 33.45 8.40 -0.99
N LYS A 609 34.44 9.23 -0.67
CA LYS A 609 35.78 8.81 -0.21
C LYS A 609 35.99 9.34 1.20
N PRO A 610 36.77 8.65 2.05
CA PRO A 610 37.12 9.18 3.37
C PRO A 610 37.83 10.53 3.25
N LEU A 611 37.83 11.28 4.35
CA LEU A 611 38.63 12.50 4.42
C LEU A 611 40.12 12.12 4.40
N PRO A 612 41.00 12.98 3.86
CA PRO A 612 42.44 12.76 3.92
C PRO A 612 42.94 12.50 5.36
N PRO A 613 44.08 11.81 5.54
CA PRO A 613 44.61 11.52 6.87
C PRO A 613 44.84 12.80 7.69
N LEU A 614 44.34 12.78 8.92
CA LEU A 614 44.43 13.86 9.91
C LEU A 614 44.45 13.25 11.31
N ASP A 615 45.21 13.84 12.24
CA ASP A 615 45.07 13.49 13.65
C ASP A 615 43.76 14.07 14.22
N TRP A 616 42.84 13.17 14.60
CA TRP A 616 41.52 13.49 15.16
C TRP A 616 41.51 13.61 16.70
N CYS A 617 42.66 13.57 17.39
CA CYS A 617 42.71 13.64 18.85
C CYS A 617 42.04 14.90 19.43
N PHE A 618 42.03 16.02 18.69
CA PHE A 618 41.36 17.27 19.12
C PHE A 618 39.84 17.13 19.35
N LEU A 619 39.19 16.09 18.79
CA LEU A 619 37.77 15.82 19.04
C LEU A 619 37.49 15.48 20.52
N GLN A 620 38.50 15.02 21.28
CA GLN A 620 38.38 14.72 22.70
C GLN A 620 37.99 15.96 23.51
N GLU A 621 38.53 17.13 23.17
CA GLU A 621 38.18 18.38 23.85
C GLU A 621 36.77 18.86 23.48
N LEU A 622 36.31 18.55 22.26
CA LEU A 622 35.02 19.00 21.73
C LEU A 622 33.82 18.16 22.17
N VAL A 623 34.03 16.86 22.42
CA VAL A 623 32.93 15.92 22.68
C VAL A 623 32.16 16.23 23.96
N HIS A 624 32.78 16.95 24.90
CA HIS A 624 32.17 17.39 26.15
C HIS A 624 31.06 18.44 25.95
N TYR A 625 31.04 19.13 24.81
CA TYR A 625 30.01 20.10 24.48
C TYR A 625 28.82 19.43 23.80
N LYS A 626 27.63 19.51 24.43
CA LYS A 626 26.40 18.89 23.93
C LYS A 626 26.08 19.21 22.46
N GLN A 627 26.31 20.46 22.05
CA GLN A 627 26.04 20.93 20.68
C GLN A 627 27.03 20.36 19.62
N ALA A 628 28.24 19.98 20.03
CA ALA A 628 29.29 19.46 19.13
C ALA A 628 29.43 17.94 19.18
N LYS A 629 28.97 17.30 20.26
CA LYS A 629 29.10 15.86 20.52
C LYS A 629 28.66 14.98 19.34
N PHE A 630 27.45 15.21 18.83
CA PHE A 630 26.90 14.47 17.69
C PHE A 630 27.83 14.53 16.47
N PHE A 631 28.27 15.74 16.10
CA PHE A 631 29.16 15.92 14.96
C PHE A 631 30.52 15.24 15.18
N CYS A 632 31.09 15.30 16.39
CA CYS A 632 32.34 14.63 16.70
C CYS A 632 32.24 13.10 16.53
N ILE A 633 31.14 12.52 16.99
CA ILE A 633 30.87 11.07 16.87
C ILE A 633 30.74 10.69 15.39
N CYS A 634 29.99 11.45 14.59
CA CYS A 634 29.82 11.20 13.15
C CYS A 634 31.14 11.34 12.38
N ILE A 635 31.90 12.42 12.62
CA ILE A 635 33.23 12.64 12.01
C ILE A 635 34.12 11.43 12.28
N ALA A 636 34.31 11.07 13.55
CA ALA A 636 35.20 9.98 13.91
C ALA A 636 34.71 8.64 13.35
N SER A 637 33.40 8.37 13.42
CA SER A 637 32.77 7.14 12.91
C SER A 637 33.03 6.93 11.42
N HIS A 638 32.95 7.99 10.61
CA HIS A 638 33.24 7.92 9.17
C HIS A 638 34.72 7.66 8.85
N GLN A 639 35.64 7.94 9.79
CA GLN A 639 37.09 7.80 9.59
C GLN A 639 37.74 6.60 10.32
N VAL A 640 36.99 5.80 11.10
CA VAL A 640 37.55 4.70 11.94
C VAL A 640 38.33 3.65 11.13
N ARG A 641 37.95 3.43 9.88
CA ARG A 641 38.61 2.46 9.00
C ARG A 641 39.97 2.97 8.51
N SER A 642 40.07 4.25 8.18
CA SER A 642 41.26 4.89 7.57
C SER A 642 42.20 5.53 8.60
N SER A 643 41.72 5.89 9.80
CA SER A 643 42.48 6.63 10.81
C SER A 643 42.56 5.92 12.16
N GLY A 644 43.77 5.87 12.71
CA GLY A 644 44.04 5.29 14.02
C GLY A 644 43.61 6.17 15.18
N SER A 645 43.75 7.49 15.06
CA SER A 645 43.29 8.45 16.09
C SER A 645 41.77 8.45 16.22
N ALA A 646 41.04 8.43 15.09
CA ALA A 646 39.58 8.32 15.07
C ALA A 646 39.08 7.01 15.71
N ARG A 647 39.78 5.88 15.47
CA ARG A 647 39.44 4.59 16.08
C ARG A 647 39.59 4.59 17.59
N ARG A 648 40.72 5.06 18.10
CA ARG A 648 40.96 5.15 19.55
C ARG A 648 39.93 6.06 20.23
N PHE A 649 39.58 7.18 19.59
CA PHE A 649 38.53 8.08 20.07
C PHE A 649 37.17 7.36 20.18
N MET A 650 36.75 6.66 19.13
CA MET A 650 35.47 5.93 19.15
C MET A 650 35.48 4.76 20.14
N GLU A 651 36.58 4.01 20.28
CA GLU A 651 36.71 2.96 21.30
C GLU A 651 36.54 3.53 22.71
N ASN A 652 37.20 4.64 23.02
CA ASN A 652 37.08 5.32 24.32
C ASN A 652 35.64 5.79 24.59
N ILE A 653 34.95 6.34 23.58
CA ILE A 653 33.55 6.76 23.71
C ILE A 653 32.63 5.57 23.95
N VAL A 654 32.78 4.48 23.19
CA VAL A 654 31.96 3.27 23.36
C VAL A 654 32.15 2.68 24.77
N VAL A 655 33.40 2.64 25.26
CA VAL A 655 33.69 2.19 26.63
C VAL A 655 33.04 3.12 27.66
N ALA A 656 33.19 4.44 27.52
CA ALA A 656 32.61 5.42 28.43
C ALA A 656 31.07 5.41 28.45
N LEU A 657 30.43 5.16 27.30
CA LEU A 657 28.97 5.06 27.18
C LEU A 657 28.43 3.69 27.59
N THR A 658 29.28 2.69 27.79
CA THR A 658 28.85 1.37 28.32
C THR A 658 28.26 1.49 29.73
N THR A 659 28.67 2.53 30.48
CA THR A 659 28.15 2.86 31.83
C THR A 659 27.09 3.96 31.82
N ASN A 660 26.93 4.71 30.73
CA ASN A 660 26.01 5.86 30.61
C ASN A 660 24.97 5.60 29.51
N GLU A 661 23.83 5.03 29.89
CA GLU A 661 22.89 4.36 28.99
C GLU A 661 21.90 5.31 28.25
N HIS A 662 21.84 6.60 28.62
CA HIS A 662 20.92 7.59 28.03
C HIS A 662 21.44 8.30 26.76
N GLU A 663 22.75 8.32 26.51
CA GLU A 663 23.37 9.12 25.44
C GLU A 663 24.05 8.24 24.37
N CYS A 664 23.41 7.13 23.99
CA CYS A 664 24.00 6.12 23.10
C CYS A 664 23.54 6.25 21.63
N LEU A 665 22.47 6.99 21.33
CA LEU A 665 21.82 6.98 20.01
C LEU A 665 22.77 7.38 18.87
N ASP A 666 23.59 8.40 19.09
CA ASP A 666 24.53 8.92 18.09
C ASP A 666 25.52 7.84 17.63
N VAL A 667 25.93 6.95 18.54
CA VAL A 667 26.81 5.82 18.25
C VAL A 667 26.05 4.72 17.51
N PHE A 668 24.80 4.44 17.87
CA PHE A 668 23.97 3.45 17.17
C PHE A 668 23.64 3.84 15.73
N GLN A 669 23.40 5.13 15.46
CA GLN A 669 23.20 5.65 14.10
C GLN A 669 24.42 5.38 13.20
N ASN A 670 25.60 5.33 13.80
CA ASN A 670 26.87 5.08 13.12
C ASN A 670 27.40 3.64 13.27
N LEU A 671 26.63 2.73 13.90
CA LEU A 671 27.06 1.37 14.25
C LEU A 671 27.61 0.58 13.05
N ARG A 672 27.04 0.82 11.86
CA ARG A 672 27.48 0.21 10.60
C ARG A 672 28.97 0.40 10.31
N PHE A 673 29.52 1.58 10.61
CA PHE A 673 30.94 1.88 10.39
C PHE A 673 31.81 1.28 11.48
N LEU A 674 31.30 1.24 12.71
CA LEU A 674 32.03 0.72 13.87
C LEU A 674 32.23 -0.79 13.81
N CYS A 675 31.24 -1.53 13.28
CA CYS A 675 31.30 -2.98 13.15
C CYS A 675 32.36 -3.49 12.17
N ASP A 676 32.94 -2.65 11.31
CA ASP A 676 33.99 -3.06 10.38
C ASP A 676 35.39 -2.96 10.99
N SER A 677 35.56 -2.19 12.07
CA SER A 677 36.88 -1.79 12.55
C SER A 677 37.10 -1.91 14.06
N ILE A 678 36.03 -1.82 14.87
CA ILE A 678 36.13 -1.95 16.34
C ILE A 678 36.01 -3.42 16.74
N GLN A 679 36.79 -3.82 17.75
CA GLN A 679 36.83 -5.20 18.22
C GLN A 679 35.50 -5.63 18.92
N PRO A 680 35.07 -6.89 18.74
CA PRO A 680 33.84 -7.39 19.37
C PRO A 680 33.83 -7.31 20.90
N ALA A 681 35.00 -7.41 21.55
CA ALA A 681 35.14 -7.32 22.99
C ALA A 681 34.66 -5.97 23.56
N ILE A 682 34.82 -4.89 22.79
CA ILE A 682 34.41 -3.53 23.16
C ILE A 682 32.92 -3.32 22.84
N LEU A 683 32.46 -3.79 21.68
CA LEU A 683 31.07 -3.59 21.24
C LEU A 683 30.05 -4.42 22.03
N ARG A 684 30.40 -5.63 22.45
CA ARG A 684 29.47 -6.55 23.14
C ARG A 684 28.84 -5.96 24.41
N PRO A 685 29.59 -5.46 25.42
CA PRO A 685 28.99 -4.93 26.64
C PRO A 685 28.17 -3.67 26.36
N PHE A 686 28.63 -2.79 25.47
CA PHE A 686 27.92 -1.59 25.05
C PHE A 686 26.54 -1.91 24.46
N ILE A 687 26.48 -2.78 23.45
CA ILE A 687 25.22 -3.13 22.77
C ILE A 687 24.28 -3.86 23.74
N LYS A 688 24.82 -4.76 24.57
CA LYS A 688 24.03 -5.50 25.56
C LYS A 688 23.37 -4.55 26.56
N ASN A 689 24.14 -3.66 27.18
CA ASN A 689 23.65 -2.76 28.21
C ASN A 689 22.62 -1.79 27.64
N ALA A 690 22.94 -1.12 26.53
CA ALA A 690 22.02 -0.18 25.86
C ALA A 690 20.70 -0.84 25.42
N LEU A 691 20.75 -2.06 24.87
CA LEU A 691 19.54 -2.79 24.47
C LEU A 691 18.73 -3.25 25.70
N THR A 692 19.38 -3.72 26.77
CA THR A 692 18.66 -4.07 28.01
C THR A 692 18.08 -2.86 28.72
N TYR A 693 18.73 -1.71 28.61
CA TYR A 693 18.28 -0.46 29.20
C TYR A 693 17.08 0.12 28.45
N SER A 694 17.19 0.23 27.13
CA SER A 694 16.08 0.69 26.27
C SER A 694 14.83 -0.18 26.41
N LEU A 695 14.97 -1.48 26.71
CA LEU A 695 13.84 -2.33 27.04
C LEU A 695 13.14 -1.98 28.35
N LYS A 696 13.89 -1.59 29.38
CA LYS A 696 13.32 -1.18 30.67
C LYS A 696 12.59 0.16 30.56
N LEU A 697 13.10 1.06 29.73
CA LEU A 697 12.53 2.39 29.48
C LEU A 697 11.42 2.42 28.43
N TYR A 698 11.01 1.28 27.86
CA TYR A 698 10.13 1.29 26.69
C TYR A 698 8.82 2.05 26.92
N ASP A 699 8.22 1.94 28.11
CA ASP A 699 6.96 2.61 28.43
C ASP A 699 7.13 4.14 28.56
N GLU A 700 8.36 4.62 28.79
CA GLU A 700 8.69 6.05 28.92
C GLU A 700 9.22 6.65 27.61
N ASP A 701 10.03 5.91 26.84
CA ASP A 701 10.63 6.36 25.59
C ASP A 701 10.69 5.23 24.53
N GLU A 702 9.55 5.00 23.87
CA GLU A 702 9.42 4.05 22.76
C GLU A 702 10.35 4.39 21.58
N HIS A 703 10.59 5.67 21.33
CA HIS A 703 11.40 6.14 20.19
C HIS A 703 12.86 5.73 20.34
N PHE A 704 13.44 5.86 21.54
CA PHE A 704 14.81 5.45 21.84
C PHE A 704 15.05 3.98 21.49
N PHE A 705 14.15 3.10 21.95
CA PHE A 705 14.23 1.67 21.68
C PHE A 705 14.06 1.32 20.19
N ASN A 706 13.04 1.88 19.54
CA ASN A 706 12.80 1.62 18.12
C ASN A 706 13.96 2.11 17.23
N THR A 707 14.62 3.20 17.61
CA THR A 707 15.83 3.70 16.92
C THR A 707 17.00 2.72 17.06
N ILE A 708 17.30 2.24 18.27
CA ILE A 708 18.36 1.24 18.49
C ILE A 708 18.08 -0.04 17.68
N ASN A 709 16.85 -0.51 17.72
CA ASN A 709 16.45 -1.75 17.07
C ASN A 709 16.51 -1.65 15.53
N THR A 710 16.14 -0.50 14.95
CA THR A 710 16.28 -0.24 13.51
C THR A 710 17.74 -0.16 13.08
N CYS A 711 18.61 0.46 13.88
CA CYS A 711 20.07 0.47 13.65
C CYS A 711 20.68 -0.94 13.69
N LEU A 712 20.28 -1.79 14.63
CA LEU A 712 20.75 -3.18 14.71
C LEU A 712 20.30 -4.00 13.50
N LYS A 713 19.05 -3.82 13.07
CA LYS A 713 18.52 -4.49 11.88
C LYS A 713 19.24 -4.09 10.61
N SER A 714 19.38 -2.78 10.37
CA SER A 714 20.04 -2.25 9.18
C SER A 714 21.49 -2.72 9.11
N THR A 715 22.17 -2.77 10.26
CA THR A 715 23.51 -3.34 10.40
C THR A 715 23.49 -4.83 10.00
N LEU A 716 22.73 -5.71 10.68
CA LEU A 716 22.73 -7.15 10.38
C LEU A 716 22.39 -7.51 8.92
N SER A 717 21.55 -6.72 8.25
CA SER A 717 21.16 -6.96 6.86
C SER A 717 22.27 -6.76 5.82
N ARG A 718 23.37 -6.06 6.15
CA ARG A 718 24.48 -5.80 5.22
C ARG A 718 25.38 -7.01 5.09
N HIS A 719 26.00 -7.22 3.93
CA HIS A 719 26.94 -8.34 3.72
C HIS A 719 28.38 -8.01 4.17
N ASP A 720 28.75 -6.73 4.18
CA ASP A 720 30.14 -6.27 4.34
C ASP A 720 30.68 -6.30 5.78
N ILE A 721 29.83 -6.61 6.76
CA ILE A 721 30.20 -6.57 8.18
C ILE A 721 31.09 -7.75 8.54
N HIS A 722 32.12 -7.47 9.34
CA HIS A 722 33.00 -8.47 9.91
C HIS A 722 32.23 -9.56 10.69
N GLU A 723 32.44 -10.82 10.34
CA GLU A 723 31.64 -11.96 10.83
C GLU A 723 31.62 -12.09 12.36
N ALA A 724 32.76 -11.81 13.03
CA ALA A 724 32.85 -11.80 14.49
C ALA A 724 31.92 -10.76 15.16
N ASN A 725 31.74 -9.59 14.55
CA ASN A 725 30.83 -8.56 15.06
C ASN A 725 29.37 -8.93 14.78
N ARG A 726 29.08 -9.54 13.64
CA ARG A 726 27.75 -10.10 13.34
C ARG A 726 27.35 -11.19 14.34
N ALA A 727 28.26 -12.10 14.67
CA ALA A 727 28.05 -13.15 15.68
C ALA A 727 27.77 -12.53 17.06
N THR A 728 28.51 -11.49 17.42
CA THR A 728 28.37 -10.79 18.70
C THR A 728 27.00 -10.12 18.85
N ILE A 729 26.55 -9.38 17.82
CA ILE A 729 25.21 -8.77 17.82
C ILE A 729 24.14 -9.86 17.91
N SER A 730 24.29 -10.95 17.16
CA SER A 730 23.35 -12.07 17.15
C SER A 730 23.22 -12.75 18.53
N ASP A 731 24.34 -12.96 19.23
CA ASP A 731 24.33 -13.52 20.59
C ASP A 731 23.68 -12.59 21.62
N VAL A 732 23.92 -11.27 21.51
CA VAL A 732 23.27 -10.28 22.38
C VAL A 732 21.76 -10.27 22.15
N LEU A 733 21.29 -10.30 20.90
CA LEU A 733 19.86 -10.38 20.58
C LEU A 733 19.22 -11.64 21.16
N VAL A 734 19.85 -12.81 21.02
CA VAL A 734 19.33 -14.07 21.59
C VAL A 734 19.21 -13.98 23.11
N TYR A 735 20.21 -13.40 23.79
CA TYR A 735 20.16 -13.18 25.24
C TYR A 735 19.01 -12.26 25.65
N VAL A 736 18.84 -11.14 24.95
CA VAL A 736 17.81 -10.16 25.28
C VAL A 736 16.40 -10.68 25.01
N ILE A 737 16.17 -11.36 23.89
CA ILE A 737 14.86 -11.94 23.54
C ILE A 737 14.42 -12.99 24.56
N LYS A 738 15.35 -13.80 25.10
CA LYS A 738 15.04 -14.80 26.13
C LYS A 738 14.56 -14.17 27.44
N ASN A 739 14.95 -12.94 27.72
CA ASN A 739 14.69 -12.25 28.99
C ASN A 739 13.64 -11.13 28.87
N ALA A 740 13.18 -10.81 27.67
CA ALA A 740 12.19 -9.77 27.43
C ALA A 740 10.77 -10.24 27.82
N ASP A 741 9.91 -9.30 28.25
CA ASP A 741 8.49 -9.59 28.49
C ASP A 741 7.79 -9.82 27.13
N GLN A 742 7.11 -10.95 26.97
CA GLN A 742 6.44 -11.31 25.72
C GLN A 742 5.09 -10.60 25.52
N LYS A 743 4.56 -9.98 26.57
CA LYS A 743 3.31 -9.21 26.52
C LYS A 743 3.55 -7.75 26.16
N SER A 744 4.78 -7.26 26.29
CA SER A 744 5.10 -5.89 25.95
C SER A 744 5.06 -5.68 24.43
N PRO A 745 4.60 -4.51 23.95
CA PRO A 745 4.69 -4.14 22.54
C PRO A 745 6.15 -4.07 22.03
N SER A 746 7.11 -3.82 22.94
CA SER A 746 8.55 -3.84 22.65
C SER A 746 9.06 -5.18 22.12
N PHE A 747 8.41 -6.27 22.53
CA PHE A 747 8.76 -7.62 22.10
C PHE A 747 8.51 -7.83 20.61
N GLU A 748 7.40 -7.33 20.07
CA GLU A 748 7.10 -7.45 18.63
C GLU A 748 8.10 -6.66 17.78
N SER A 749 8.54 -5.50 18.27
CA SER A 749 9.58 -4.71 17.61
C SER A 749 10.91 -5.46 17.55
N ILE A 750 11.40 -6.06 18.65
CA ILE A 750 12.62 -6.89 18.60
C ILE A 750 12.42 -8.13 17.73
N LEU A 751 11.25 -8.77 17.74
CA LEU A 751 11.02 -9.93 16.88
C LEU A 751 11.27 -9.62 15.39
N LYS A 752 11.02 -8.38 14.93
CA LYS A 752 11.34 -7.95 13.56
C LYS A 752 12.83 -8.02 13.21
N THR A 753 13.74 -7.99 14.20
CA THR A 753 15.19 -8.10 13.98
C THR A 753 15.68 -9.54 13.99
N THR A 754 14.90 -10.47 14.53
CA THR A 754 15.17 -11.92 14.43
C THR A 754 15.15 -12.43 12.98
N ALA A 755 14.50 -11.67 12.09
CA ALA A 755 14.47 -11.89 10.65
C ALA A 755 15.87 -12.05 10.02
N GLU A 756 16.86 -11.31 10.55
CA GLU A 756 18.23 -11.25 10.00
C GLU A 756 19.17 -12.29 10.67
N LEU A 757 18.72 -12.99 11.71
CA LEU A 757 19.52 -14.01 12.40
C LEU A 757 19.69 -15.26 11.54
N SER A 758 20.87 -15.88 11.54
CA SER A 758 21.07 -17.15 10.83
C SER A 758 20.35 -18.32 11.53
N LYS A 759 20.13 -19.43 10.79
CA LYS A 759 19.43 -20.64 11.29
C LYS A 759 20.05 -21.18 12.59
N ASN A 760 21.37 -21.08 12.73
CA ASN A 760 22.10 -21.53 13.92
C ASN A 760 21.68 -20.78 15.19
N TYR A 761 21.45 -19.46 15.11
CA TYR A 761 21.01 -18.67 16.27
C TYR A 761 19.52 -18.83 16.56
N VAL A 762 18.69 -19.02 15.54
CA VAL A 762 17.26 -19.34 15.72
C VAL A 762 17.09 -20.69 16.43
N SER A 763 17.96 -21.67 16.13
CA SER A 763 17.94 -22.97 16.80
C SER A 763 18.18 -22.89 18.31
N LYS A 764 18.86 -21.82 18.83
CA LYS A 764 19.07 -21.61 20.26
C LYS A 764 17.77 -21.35 21.05
N PHE A 765 16.66 -21.08 20.36
CA PHE A 765 15.31 -21.06 20.94
C PHE A 765 14.70 -22.46 20.86
N ASN A 766 15.17 -23.33 21.77
CA ASN A 766 14.73 -24.72 21.88
C ASN A 766 13.26 -24.82 22.27
N LEU A 767 12.61 -25.90 21.84
CA LEU A 767 11.28 -26.28 22.32
C LEU A 767 11.41 -26.71 23.79
N ASP A 768 11.02 -25.85 24.72
CA ASP A 768 10.93 -26.18 26.13
C ASP A 768 9.48 -26.00 26.58
N ARG A 769 8.86 -27.11 26.98
CA ARG A 769 7.45 -27.18 27.35
C ARG A 769 7.22 -27.12 28.85
N THR A 770 8.27 -26.97 29.65
CA THR A 770 8.14 -26.79 31.09
C THR A 770 7.46 -25.47 31.45
N SER A 771 7.41 -24.51 30.51
CA SER A 771 6.63 -23.28 30.63
C SER A 771 5.94 -22.88 29.33
N ILE A 772 4.65 -22.50 29.42
CA ILE A 772 3.90 -21.86 28.32
C ILE A 772 4.68 -20.68 27.73
N TRP A 773 5.41 -19.95 28.57
CA TRP A 773 6.28 -18.84 28.17
C TRP A 773 7.34 -19.26 27.14
N LYS A 774 8.06 -20.37 27.38
CA LYS A 774 9.10 -20.82 26.43
C LYS A 774 8.51 -21.42 25.16
N PHE A 775 7.34 -22.05 25.25
CA PHE A 775 6.59 -22.51 24.07
C PHE A 775 6.12 -21.34 23.19
N LEU A 776 5.49 -20.32 23.77
CA LEU A 776 5.06 -19.13 23.02
C LEU A 776 6.27 -18.39 22.42
N LEU A 777 7.41 -18.34 23.12
CA LEU A 777 8.66 -17.80 22.58
C LEU A 777 9.13 -18.57 21.35
N PHE A 778 9.16 -19.91 21.44
CA PHE A 778 9.53 -20.80 20.33
C PHE A 778 8.66 -20.55 19.09
N VAL A 779 7.35 -20.43 19.28
CA VAL A 779 6.37 -20.18 18.22
C VAL A 779 6.57 -18.78 17.63
N LYS A 780 6.56 -17.73 18.47
CA LYS A 780 6.69 -16.33 18.02
C LYS A 780 7.98 -16.04 17.26
N VAL A 781 9.12 -16.63 17.65
CA VAL A 781 10.40 -16.45 16.93
C VAL A 781 10.35 -17.08 15.53
N ARG A 782 9.79 -18.29 15.40
CA ARG A 782 9.66 -18.98 14.10
C ARG A 782 8.66 -18.29 13.19
N ILE A 783 7.58 -17.76 13.73
CA ILE A 783 6.63 -16.92 12.98
C ILE A 783 7.29 -15.61 12.56
N ALA A 784 8.03 -14.94 13.45
CA ALA A 784 8.75 -13.72 13.08
C ALA A 784 9.76 -14.00 11.96
N LYS A 785 10.44 -15.14 12.01
CA LYS A 785 11.29 -15.60 10.91
C LYS A 785 10.49 -15.83 9.64
N ALA A 786 9.38 -16.56 9.70
CA ALA A 786 8.48 -16.79 8.56
C ALA A 786 7.92 -15.49 7.97
N LEU A 787 7.63 -14.49 8.82
CA LEU A 787 7.05 -13.21 8.42
C LEU A 787 8.09 -12.26 7.82
N TYR A 788 9.32 -12.26 8.28
CA TYR A 788 10.27 -11.21 7.94
C TYR A 788 11.52 -11.70 7.21
N SER A 789 11.76 -13.01 7.10
CA SER A 789 12.86 -13.53 6.28
C SER A 789 12.62 -13.27 4.78
N LYS A 790 13.71 -13.28 4.00
CA LYS A 790 13.66 -13.19 2.54
C LYS A 790 13.49 -14.55 1.86
N GLU A 791 13.77 -15.65 2.57
CA GLU A 791 13.78 -17.03 2.05
C GLU A 791 13.12 -18.01 3.03
N ASN A 792 12.62 -19.13 2.50
CA ASN A 792 12.11 -20.29 3.25
C ASN A 792 11.04 -19.97 4.30
N HIS A 793 10.05 -19.14 3.94
CA HIS A 793 9.01 -18.65 4.84
C HIS A 793 8.23 -19.78 5.54
N PHE A 794 7.78 -20.76 4.76
CA PHE A 794 6.86 -21.81 5.21
C PHE A 794 7.53 -23.00 5.90
N SER A 795 8.83 -23.25 5.66
CA SER A 795 9.54 -24.35 6.33
C SER A 795 9.61 -24.14 7.85
N TRP A 796 9.63 -22.88 8.30
CA TRP A 796 9.60 -22.54 9.73
C TRP A 796 8.25 -22.87 10.38
N LEU A 797 7.15 -22.89 9.62
CA LEU A 797 5.84 -23.33 10.11
C LEU A 797 5.80 -24.86 10.26
N ASN A 798 6.45 -25.61 9.37
CA ASN A 798 6.55 -27.06 9.49
C ASN A 798 7.27 -27.49 10.80
N GLU A 799 8.27 -26.73 11.25
CA GLU A 799 8.91 -26.97 12.57
C GLU A 799 7.94 -26.80 13.74
N ILE A 800 6.89 -25.99 13.60
CA ILE A 800 5.84 -25.83 14.60
C ILE A 800 4.89 -27.04 14.57
N PHE A 801 4.60 -27.59 13.39
CA PHE A 801 3.62 -28.66 13.14
C PHE A 801 4.14 -30.09 13.34
N ASN A 802 5.43 -30.31 13.14
CA ASN A 802 6.08 -31.63 13.28
C ASN A 802 6.25 -32.09 14.73
N VAL A 803 5.69 -31.34 15.67
CA VAL A 803 5.72 -31.64 17.10
C VAL A 803 4.68 -32.74 17.38
N GLU A 804 5.14 -33.99 17.50
CA GLU A 804 4.30 -35.21 17.53
C GLU A 804 3.27 -35.29 18.66
N ASP A 805 3.43 -34.50 19.73
CA ASP A 805 2.62 -34.57 20.95
C ASP A 805 2.08 -33.21 21.38
N TYR A 806 1.02 -32.70 20.76
CA TYR A 806 0.26 -31.56 21.33
C TYR A 806 -0.48 -31.91 22.64
N THR A 807 -0.32 -33.13 23.16
CA THR A 807 -1.06 -33.61 24.34
C THR A 807 -0.21 -34.12 25.51
N GLN A 808 1.12 -34.25 25.38
CA GLN A 808 1.96 -34.78 26.47
C GLN A 808 2.76 -33.74 27.27
N GLY A 809 2.74 -32.46 26.88
CA GLY A 809 3.57 -31.40 27.46
C GLY A 809 3.08 -30.75 28.77
N TYR A 810 2.22 -31.40 29.57
CA TYR A 810 1.84 -30.94 30.92
C TYR A 810 1.58 -32.12 31.87
N ILE A 811 2.22 -33.27 31.62
CA ILE A 811 1.89 -34.52 32.32
C ILE A 811 2.73 -34.72 33.60
N GLY A 812 3.80 -33.95 33.86
CA GLY A 812 4.65 -34.21 35.03
C GLY A 812 4.23 -33.61 36.37
N ILE A 813 3.67 -32.38 36.39
CA ILE A 813 3.63 -31.57 37.63
C ILE A 813 2.20 -31.19 38.07
N PHE A 814 1.20 -31.27 37.18
CA PHE A 814 -0.20 -30.90 37.48
C PHE A 814 -1.16 -32.11 37.53
N ILE A 815 -0.65 -33.33 37.74
CA ILE A 815 -1.50 -34.54 37.79
C ILE A 815 -2.33 -34.65 39.07
N MET A 816 -2.02 -33.91 40.14
CA MET A 816 -2.67 -34.19 41.42
C MET A 816 -3.99 -33.44 41.70
N THR A 817 -4.42 -32.44 40.92
CA THR A 817 -5.56 -31.60 41.37
C THR A 817 -6.58 -31.05 40.36
N TYR A 818 -6.46 -31.20 39.04
CA TYR A 818 -7.42 -30.51 38.13
C TYR A 818 -7.97 -31.35 36.95
N ASN A 819 -9.31 -31.26 36.81
CA ASN A 819 -10.19 -31.96 35.87
C ASN A 819 -9.76 -31.98 34.39
N ILE A 820 -10.10 -33.08 33.71
CA ILE A 820 -9.95 -33.37 32.26
C ILE A 820 -10.48 -32.23 31.35
N MET A 821 -11.50 -31.49 31.80
CA MET A 821 -12.08 -30.34 31.09
C MET A 821 -11.08 -29.18 30.87
N ASN A 822 -10.22 -28.89 31.85
CA ASN A 822 -9.22 -27.83 31.68
C ASN A 822 -8.13 -28.24 30.69
N LYS A 823 -7.77 -29.53 30.64
CA LYS A 823 -6.77 -30.09 29.70
C LYS A 823 -7.17 -29.90 28.23
N LEU A 824 -8.46 -30.05 27.91
CA LEU A 824 -9.01 -29.80 26.57
C LEU A 824 -9.07 -28.30 26.24
N LEU A 825 -9.41 -27.46 27.24
CA LEU A 825 -9.51 -26.01 27.06
C LEU A 825 -8.16 -25.34 26.75
N TYR A 826 -7.06 -25.82 27.36
CA TYR A 826 -5.72 -25.29 27.13
C TYR A 826 -5.16 -25.66 25.75
N ALA A 827 -5.27 -26.94 25.34
CA ALA A 827 -4.85 -27.38 24.01
C ALA A 827 -5.60 -26.63 22.89
N TYR A 828 -6.89 -26.36 23.09
CA TYR A 828 -7.71 -25.56 22.17
C TYR A 828 -7.20 -24.11 22.03
N ARG A 829 -6.78 -23.49 23.13
CA ARG A 829 -6.22 -22.12 23.13
C ARG A 829 -4.88 -22.04 22.40
N GLU A 830 -4.00 -23.03 22.57
CA GLU A 830 -2.72 -23.08 21.87
C GLU A 830 -2.91 -23.21 20.35
N GLN A 831 -3.82 -24.08 19.91
CA GLN A 831 -4.15 -24.24 18.50
C GLN A 831 -4.68 -22.95 17.88
N ILE A 832 -5.57 -22.23 18.57
CA ILE A 832 -6.09 -20.94 18.09
C ILE A 832 -4.96 -19.92 17.92
N VAL A 833 -4.03 -19.83 18.88
CA VAL A 833 -2.89 -18.89 18.79
C VAL A 833 -2.01 -19.24 17.59
N ILE A 834 -1.70 -20.52 17.38
CA ILE A 834 -0.91 -20.95 16.21
C ILE A 834 -1.64 -20.59 14.91
N LEU A 835 -2.94 -20.88 14.82
CA LEU A 835 -3.75 -20.58 13.63
C LEU A 835 -3.81 -19.08 13.35
N GLN A 836 -3.97 -18.24 14.37
CA GLN A 836 -3.93 -16.78 14.24
C GLN A 836 -2.62 -16.30 13.62
N GLU A 837 -1.50 -16.86 14.05
CA GLU A 837 -0.18 -16.49 13.54
C GLU A 837 0.09 -17.04 12.13
N VAL A 838 -0.35 -18.26 11.83
CA VAL A 838 -0.30 -18.84 10.48
C VAL A 838 -1.05 -17.97 9.49
N VAL A 839 -2.23 -17.47 9.87
CA VAL A 839 -3.02 -16.55 9.03
C VAL A 839 -2.25 -15.28 8.70
N LYS A 840 -1.47 -14.73 9.64
CA LYS A 840 -0.62 -13.55 9.35
C LYS A 840 0.41 -13.85 8.26
N VAL A 841 1.03 -15.03 8.29
CA VAL A 841 2.01 -15.45 7.28
C VAL A 841 1.33 -15.64 5.92
N ILE A 842 0.18 -16.32 5.88
CA ILE A 842 -0.55 -16.59 4.64
C ILE A 842 -1.03 -15.28 3.99
N LYS A 843 -1.58 -14.34 4.76
CA LYS A 843 -2.01 -13.03 4.23
C LYS A 843 -0.84 -12.25 3.63
N LYS A 844 0.34 -12.29 4.27
CA LYS A 844 1.52 -11.58 3.77
C LYS A 844 2.05 -12.16 2.46
N TYR A 845 2.12 -13.48 2.35
CA TYR A 845 2.75 -14.17 1.21
C TYR A 845 1.76 -14.76 0.21
N LYS A 846 0.49 -14.37 0.25
CA LYS A 846 -0.61 -14.93 -0.56
C LYS A 846 -0.30 -15.17 -2.03
N ASN A 847 0.41 -14.25 -2.68
CA ASN A 847 0.73 -14.32 -4.12
C ASN A 847 2.01 -15.14 -4.43
N ASP A 848 2.78 -15.48 -3.40
CA ASP A 848 4.03 -16.24 -3.52
C ASP A 848 3.74 -17.71 -3.91
N PRO A 849 4.47 -18.29 -4.89
CA PRO A 849 4.31 -19.70 -5.23
C PRO A 849 4.57 -20.67 -4.07
N SER A 850 5.42 -20.29 -3.11
CA SER A 850 5.78 -21.13 -1.96
C SER A 850 4.57 -21.51 -1.08
N VAL A 851 3.53 -20.68 -1.00
CA VAL A 851 2.31 -21.01 -0.24
C VAL A 851 1.62 -22.25 -0.81
N ARG A 852 1.55 -22.36 -2.14
CA ARG A 852 0.86 -23.47 -2.82
C ARG A 852 1.61 -24.77 -2.62
N VAL A 853 2.94 -24.72 -2.79
CA VAL A 853 3.83 -25.86 -2.53
C VAL A 853 3.68 -26.31 -1.08
N TRP A 854 3.68 -25.38 -0.13
CA TRP A 854 3.49 -25.69 1.28
C TRP A 854 2.12 -26.30 1.60
N ILE A 855 1.03 -25.81 1.01
CA ILE A 855 -0.28 -26.44 1.21
C ILE A 855 -0.26 -27.88 0.68
N LEU A 856 0.38 -28.15 -0.46
CA LEU A 856 0.53 -29.51 -0.99
C LEU A 856 1.35 -30.41 -0.06
N GLU A 857 2.42 -29.89 0.53
CA GLU A 857 3.16 -30.59 1.58
C GLU A 857 2.24 -30.94 2.76
N LEU A 858 1.36 -30.03 3.20
CA LEU A 858 0.38 -30.31 4.26
C LEU A 858 -0.63 -31.38 3.83
N LEU A 859 -1.12 -31.36 2.58
CA LEU A 859 -1.99 -32.43 2.05
C LEU A 859 -1.25 -33.79 2.11
N GLY A 860 0.01 -33.83 1.68
CA GLY A 860 0.85 -35.03 1.77
C GLY A 860 1.08 -35.51 3.20
N GLN A 861 1.35 -34.60 4.14
CA GLN A 861 1.51 -34.92 5.56
C GLN A 861 0.24 -35.56 6.15
N THR A 862 -0.96 -35.06 5.80
CA THR A 862 -2.20 -35.68 6.28
C THR A 862 -2.38 -37.09 5.74
N GLN A 863 -1.97 -37.37 4.49
CA GLN A 863 -2.05 -38.71 3.91
C GLN A 863 -1.03 -39.66 4.56
N ALA A 864 0.21 -39.20 4.78
CA ALA A 864 1.23 -39.98 5.49
C ALA A 864 0.78 -40.37 6.90
N LEU A 865 0.18 -39.44 7.64
CA LEU A 865 -0.37 -39.70 8.99
C LEU A 865 -1.53 -40.70 9.01
N ILE A 866 -2.28 -40.84 7.91
CA ILE A 866 -3.35 -41.86 7.81
C ILE A 866 -2.76 -43.25 7.58
N VAL A 867 -1.64 -43.35 6.86
CA VAL A 867 -0.94 -44.61 6.60
C VAL A 867 -0.15 -45.07 7.84
N ASP A 868 0.46 -44.12 8.55
CA ASP A 868 1.10 -44.35 9.83
C ASP A 868 0.04 -44.52 10.92
N ASN A 869 -0.46 -45.75 11.10
CA ASN A 869 -1.49 -46.18 12.07
C ASN A 869 -1.24 -45.78 13.55
N GLY A 870 -0.17 -45.03 13.86
CA GLY A 870 0.17 -44.52 15.19
C GLY A 870 -0.20 -43.05 15.45
N SER A 871 -0.79 -42.33 14.48
CA SER A 871 -1.06 -40.89 14.65
C SER A 871 -2.29 -40.59 15.54
N THR A 872 -2.17 -39.55 16.38
CA THR A 872 -3.27 -39.08 17.23
C THR A 872 -4.32 -38.38 16.37
N GLU A 873 -5.58 -38.81 16.43
CA GLU A 873 -6.77 -38.21 15.78
C GLU A 873 -6.77 -36.66 15.84
N LYS A 874 -6.25 -36.11 16.94
CA LYS A 874 -6.10 -34.68 17.20
C LYS A 874 -5.13 -33.96 16.26
N ARG A 875 -3.98 -34.57 15.93
CA ARG A 875 -3.00 -33.98 15.00
C ARG A 875 -3.56 -33.90 13.60
N LEU A 876 -4.25 -34.95 13.15
CA LEU A 876 -4.91 -34.98 11.85
C LEU A 876 -6.01 -33.90 11.76
N ASN A 877 -6.86 -33.78 12.78
CA ASN A 877 -7.87 -32.71 12.84
C ASN A 877 -7.26 -31.29 12.90
N PHE A 878 -6.12 -31.10 13.56
CA PHE A 878 -5.42 -29.81 13.58
C PHE A 878 -4.84 -29.43 12.20
N LEU A 879 -4.26 -30.39 11.47
CA LEU A 879 -3.80 -30.17 10.10
C LEU A 879 -4.98 -29.88 9.17
N CYS A 880 -6.11 -30.58 9.30
CA CYS A 880 -7.35 -30.26 8.58
C CYS A 880 -7.82 -28.82 8.85
N SER A 881 -7.84 -28.38 10.12
CA SER A 881 -8.16 -27.00 10.48
C SER A 881 -7.21 -26.00 9.83
N THR A 882 -5.90 -26.30 9.85
CA THR A 882 -4.86 -25.46 9.25
C THR A 882 -5.07 -25.33 7.75
N ILE A 883 -5.35 -26.43 7.04
CA ILE A 883 -5.63 -26.44 5.60
C ILE A 883 -6.89 -25.62 5.29
N VAL A 884 -7.98 -25.85 6.05
CA VAL A 884 -9.26 -25.13 5.86
C VAL A 884 -9.06 -23.62 5.99
N ILE A 885 -8.44 -23.19 7.09
CA ILE A 885 -8.12 -21.78 7.35
C ILE A 885 -7.19 -21.23 6.27
N SER A 886 -6.19 -22.01 5.84
CA SER A 886 -5.25 -21.60 4.80
C SER A 886 -5.96 -21.27 3.49
N PHE A 887 -6.90 -22.10 3.03
CA PHE A 887 -7.66 -21.84 1.81
C PHE A 887 -8.58 -20.61 1.93
N ILE A 888 -9.24 -20.42 3.07
CA ILE A 888 -10.13 -19.27 3.30
C ILE A 888 -9.36 -17.95 3.18
N PHE A 889 -8.23 -17.84 3.90
CA PHE A 889 -7.42 -16.63 3.91
C PHE A 889 -6.54 -16.47 2.67
N LEU A 890 -6.21 -17.55 1.95
CA LEU A 890 -5.56 -17.48 0.64
C LEU A 890 -6.50 -16.93 -0.43
N THR A 891 -7.81 -17.14 -0.31
CA THR A 891 -8.80 -16.70 -1.31
C THR A 891 -9.60 -15.47 -0.92
N ASP A 892 -9.32 -14.90 0.25
CA ASP A 892 -10.00 -13.74 0.85
C ASP A 892 -11.50 -13.95 1.12
N GLN A 893 -11.94 -15.21 1.29
CA GLN A 893 -13.33 -15.49 1.65
C GLN A 893 -13.65 -15.07 3.09
N ASP A 894 -12.65 -14.79 3.93
CA ASP A 894 -12.83 -14.21 5.26
C ASP A 894 -13.51 -12.84 5.23
N ILE A 895 -13.48 -12.16 4.09
CA ILE A 895 -14.13 -10.87 3.89
C ILE A 895 -15.64 -10.99 3.94
N LEU A 896 -16.19 -12.15 3.58
CA LEU A 896 -17.62 -12.41 3.65
C LEU A 896 -18.16 -12.48 5.09
N ILE A 897 -17.29 -12.37 6.11
CA ILE A 897 -17.65 -12.40 7.53
C ILE A 897 -17.10 -11.14 8.20
N LEU A 898 -17.86 -10.49 9.09
CA LEU A 898 -17.41 -9.26 9.76
C LEU A 898 -16.13 -9.43 10.59
N ASN A 899 -16.04 -10.49 11.41
CA ASN A 899 -14.90 -10.72 12.28
C ASN A 899 -14.11 -11.98 11.87
N PRO A 900 -12.89 -11.84 11.32
CA PRO A 900 -12.10 -12.99 10.87
C PRO A 900 -11.62 -13.87 12.03
N LEU A 901 -11.56 -13.34 13.26
CA LEU A 901 -11.18 -14.12 14.44
C LEU A 901 -12.25 -15.15 14.82
N GLU A 902 -13.51 -14.92 14.45
CA GLU A 902 -14.60 -15.89 14.66
C GLU A 902 -14.41 -17.14 13.80
N ILE A 903 -13.88 -17.00 12.58
CA ILE A 903 -13.54 -18.14 11.70
C ILE A 903 -12.51 -19.06 12.36
N ILE A 904 -11.54 -18.49 13.07
CA ILE A 904 -10.49 -19.26 13.75
C ILE A 904 -11.02 -19.90 15.04
N LYS A 905 -11.99 -19.26 15.70
CA LYS A 905 -12.59 -19.72 16.96
C LYS A 905 -13.73 -20.71 16.76
N ASP A 906 -14.47 -20.65 15.67
CA ASP A 906 -15.59 -21.52 15.34
C ASP A 906 -15.30 -22.33 14.07
N SER A 907 -14.93 -23.59 14.27
CA SER A 907 -14.67 -24.54 13.18
C SER A 907 -15.84 -24.69 12.22
N ASN A 908 -17.10 -24.55 12.67
CA ASN A 908 -18.25 -24.71 11.78
C ASN A 908 -18.34 -23.58 10.77
N MET A 909 -18.04 -22.34 11.20
CA MET A 909 -18.00 -21.18 10.33
C MET A 909 -16.88 -21.28 9.29
N ALA A 910 -15.72 -21.82 9.66
CA ALA A 910 -14.66 -22.10 8.70
C ALA A 910 -15.09 -23.16 7.67
N LEU A 911 -15.76 -24.22 8.14
CA LEU A 911 -16.23 -25.31 7.28
C LEU A 911 -17.32 -24.88 6.28
N THR A 912 -18.16 -23.89 6.61
CA THR A 912 -19.17 -23.38 5.67
C THR A 912 -18.55 -22.57 4.52
N LEU A 913 -17.45 -21.87 4.76
CA LEU A 913 -16.70 -21.10 3.75
C LEU A 913 -15.72 -21.94 2.93
N PHE A 914 -15.32 -23.11 3.43
CA PHE A 914 -14.27 -23.91 2.78
C PHE A 914 -14.60 -24.29 1.32
N PRO A 915 -15.81 -24.77 0.96
CA PRO A 915 -16.12 -25.16 -0.43
C PRO A 915 -15.97 -24.01 -1.43
N SER A 916 -16.45 -22.81 -1.09
CA SER A 916 -16.34 -21.62 -1.94
C SER A 916 -14.91 -21.10 -2.01
N SER A 917 -14.15 -21.22 -0.92
CA SER A 917 -12.72 -20.89 -0.87
C SER A 917 -11.91 -21.75 -1.83
N VAL A 918 -12.10 -23.07 -1.80
CA VAL A 918 -11.40 -23.98 -2.71
C VAL A 918 -11.81 -23.73 -4.17
N TYR A 919 -13.11 -23.53 -4.44
CA TYR A 919 -13.57 -23.17 -5.78
C TYR A 919 -12.90 -21.87 -6.28
N GLY A 920 -12.87 -20.84 -5.44
CA GLY A 920 -12.19 -19.58 -5.73
C GLY A 920 -10.70 -19.75 -6.03
N ALA A 921 -10.01 -20.62 -5.28
CA ALA A 921 -8.59 -20.93 -5.50
C ALA A 921 -8.37 -21.58 -6.86
N VAL A 922 -9.17 -22.60 -7.21
CA VAL A 922 -9.04 -23.34 -8.46
C VAL A 922 -9.36 -22.47 -9.69
N LYS A 923 -10.28 -21.50 -9.56
CA LYS A 923 -10.55 -20.54 -10.63
C LYS A 923 -9.41 -19.56 -10.88
N THR A 924 -8.49 -19.38 -9.94
CA THR A 924 -7.24 -18.68 -10.23
C THR A 924 -6.34 -19.59 -11.06
N ASN A 925 -5.70 -19.05 -12.12
CA ASN A 925 -4.80 -19.84 -12.97
C ASN A 925 -3.65 -20.53 -12.20
N LEU A 926 -3.37 -20.08 -10.97
CA LEU A 926 -2.27 -20.51 -10.13
C LEU A 926 -2.41 -21.93 -9.56
N TRP A 927 -3.64 -22.47 -9.49
CA TRP A 927 -3.92 -23.79 -8.88
C TRP A 927 -4.24 -24.90 -9.89
N GLN A 928 -4.34 -24.59 -11.18
CA GLN A 928 -4.84 -25.52 -12.21
C GLN A 928 -4.03 -26.82 -12.31
N GLU A 929 -2.73 -26.76 -12.09
CA GLU A 929 -1.83 -27.93 -12.15
C GLU A 929 -2.06 -28.92 -11.00
N TYR A 930 -2.50 -28.42 -9.84
CA TYR A 930 -2.65 -29.20 -8.61
C TYR A 930 -4.08 -29.72 -8.38
N VAL A 931 -5.04 -29.32 -9.22
CA VAL A 931 -6.44 -29.75 -9.12
C VAL A 931 -6.61 -31.27 -9.04
N PRO A 932 -5.90 -32.11 -9.82
CA PRO A 932 -6.05 -33.56 -9.73
C PRO A 932 -5.67 -34.11 -8.34
N GLN A 933 -4.55 -33.64 -7.77
CA GLN A 933 -4.08 -34.05 -6.44
C GLN A 933 -5.06 -33.59 -5.35
N LEU A 934 -5.60 -32.39 -5.47
CA LEU A 934 -6.59 -31.85 -4.55
C LEU A 934 -7.90 -32.65 -4.58
N LEU A 935 -8.40 -33.02 -5.76
CA LEU A 935 -9.61 -33.84 -5.91
C LEU A 935 -9.43 -35.22 -5.28
N GLU A 936 -8.30 -35.87 -5.51
CA GLU A 936 -8.00 -37.17 -4.91
C GLU A 936 -7.86 -37.08 -3.38
N TRP A 937 -7.18 -36.04 -2.88
CA TRP A 937 -7.08 -35.79 -1.45
C TRP A 937 -8.45 -35.58 -0.80
N LEU A 938 -9.30 -34.71 -1.38
CA LEU A 938 -10.65 -34.46 -0.86
C LEU A 938 -11.49 -35.74 -0.81
N TYR A 939 -11.38 -36.61 -1.82
CA TYR A 939 -12.06 -37.90 -1.84
C TYR A 939 -11.57 -38.81 -0.71
N ASN A 940 -10.26 -38.98 -0.58
CA ASN A 940 -9.66 -39.83 0.45
C ASN A 940 -10.03 -39.34 1.86
N MET A 941 -9.94 -38.02 2.10
CA MET A 941 -10.29 -37.43 3.38
C MET A 941 -11.79 -37.53 3.68
N SER A 942 -12.67 -37.42 2.67
CA SER A 942 -14.11 -37.58 2.87
C SER A 942 -14.51 -38.99 3.34
N ASN A 943 -13.69 -40.00 3.06
CA ASN A 943 -13.89 -41.39 3.47
C ASN A 943 -13.05 -41.79 4.69
N CYS A 944 -12.26 -40.88 5.25
CA CYS A 944 -11.36 -41.16 6.36
C CYS A 944 -12.15 -41.23 7.69
N LYS A 945 -12.06 -42.36 8.40
CA LYS A 945 -12.74 -42.57 9.69
C LYS A 945 -12.08 -41.82 10.86
N PHE A 946 -10.85 -41.36 10.70
CA PHE A 946 -10.04 -40.74 11.77
C PHE A 946 -10.19 -39.21 11.86
N ILE A 947 -11.08 -38.60 11.07
CA ILE A 947 -11.37 -37.15 11.15
C ILE A 947 -12.83 -36.93 11.56
N MET A 948 -13.12 -35.77 12.17
CA MET A 948 -14.50 -35.46 12.58
C MET A 948 -15.46 -35.47 11.38
N PHE A 949 -16.70 -35.92 11.63
CA PHE A 949 -17.75 -36.02 10.60
C PHE A 949 -18.04 -34.69 9.88
N SER A 950 -17.90 -33.56 10.57
CA SER A 950 -18.02 -32.23 9.99
C SER A 950 -16.99 -32.00 8.86
N TYR A 951 -15.73 -32.39 9.03
CA TYR A 951 -14.74 -32.33 7.95
C TYR A 951 -15.09 -33.28 6.81
N GLN A 952 -15.52 -34.51 7.10
CA GLN A 952 -15.89 -35.49 6.06
C GLN A 952 -17.03 -34.99 5.17
N THR A 953 -18.06 -34.37 5.77
CA THR A 953 -19.21 -33.81 5.04
C THR A 953 -18.79 -32.60 4.21
N THR A 954 -18.00 -31.69 4.79
CA THR A 954 -17.50 -30.50 4.08
C THR A 954 -16.57 -30.85 2.93
N PHE A 955 -15.62 -31.78 3.09
CA PHE A 955 -14.74 -32.20 2.01
C PHE A 955 -15.51 -32.83 0.84
N TYR A 956 -16.57 -33.58 1.14
CA TYR A 956 -17.48 -34.10 0.12
C TYR A 956 -18.29 -33.00 -0.58
N GLN A 957 -18.78 -32.00 0.15
CA GLN A 957 -19.44 -30.83 -0.43
C GLN A 957 -18.47 -30.02 -1.33
N THR A 958 -17.20 -29.90 -0.94
CA THR A 958 -16.17 -29.27 -1.76
C THR A 958 -15.90 -30.03 -3.06
N LEU A 959 -15.90 -31.37 -3.03
CA LEU A 959 -15.81 -32.17 -4.27
C LEU A 959 -16.97 -31.87 -5.22
N SER A 960 -18.20 -31.81 -4.68
CA SER A 960 -19.40 -31.43 -5.44
C SER A 960 -19.27 -30.03 -6.03
N ALA A 961 -18.76 -29.06 -5.27
CA ALA A 961 -18.51 -27.70 -5.76
C ALA A 961 -17.50 -27.65 -6.94
N LEU A 962 -16.52 -28.56 -6.96
CA LEU A 962 -15.49 -28.67 -8.00
C LEU A 962 -15.85 -29.59 -9.17
N ARG A 963 -17.08 -30.12 -9.22
CA ARG A 963 -17.56 -31.01 -10.31
C ARG A 963 -17.36 -30.44 -11.72
N HIS A 964 -17.22 -29.13 -11.78
CA HIS A 964 -17.09 -28.33 -12.99
C HIS A 964 -15.64 -28.21 -13.53
N GLU A 965 -14.68 -28.85 -12.89
CA GLU A 965 -13.28 -28.73 -13.31
C GLU A 965 -12.91 -29.74 -14.41
N LYS A 966 -12.05 -29.32 -15.35
CA LYS A 966 -11.64 -30.17 -16.49
C LYS A 966 -11.03 -31.49 -16.04
N ALA A 967 -10.31 -31.48 -14.92
CA ALA A 967 -9.70 -32.67 -14.32
C ALA A 967 -10.75 -33.72 -13.90
N PHE A 968 -11.95 -33.28 -13.52
CA PHE A 968 -13.04 -34.14 -13.07
C PHE A 968 -13.62 -35.02 -14.20
N GLY A 969 -13.57 -34.53 -15.45
CA GLY A 969 -14.01 -35.28 -16.64
C GLY A 969 -12.93 -36.20 -17.25
N ARG A 970 -11.66 -36.05 -16.87
CA ARG A 970 -10.57 -36.91 -17.38
C ARG A 970 -10.68 -38.28 -16.68
N LYS A 971 -10.83 -39.37 -17.45
CA LYS A 971 -10.84 -40.77 -16.97
C LYS A 971 -12.05 -41.25 -16.12
N LEU A 972 -13.23 -40.66 -16.25
CA LEU A 972 -14.45 -41.10 -15.52
C LEU A 972 -14.35 -41.05 -13.98
N TYR A 973 -13.44 -40.26 -13.40
CA TYR A 973 -13.28 -40.13 -11.94
C TYR A 973 -14.58 -39.76 -11.20
N TRP A 974 -15.51 -39.09 -11.86
CA TRP A 974 -16.81 -38.76 -11.29
C TRP A 974 -17.62 -39.97 -10.80
N LEU A 975 -17.49 -41.15 -11.45
CA LEU A 975 -18.13 -42.39 -10.99
C LEU A 975 -17.55 -42.86 -9.65
N LYS A 976 -16.21 -42.81 -9.51
CA LYS A 976 -15.50 -43.11 -8.25
C LYS A 976 -15.97 -42.21 -7.10
N TYR A 977 -16.25 -40.95 -7.39
CA TYR A 977 -16.65 -39.96 -6.37
C TYR A 977 -18.12 -40.03 -5.97
N MET A 978 -18.99 -40.50 -6.88
CA MET A 978 -20.44 -40.69 -6.64
C MET A 978 -20.74 -41.94 -5.80
N ASP A 979 -19.90 -42.98 -5.85
CA ASP A 979 -20.09 -44.28 -5.18
C ASP A 979 -19.98 -44.25 -3.64
N ARG A 980 -20.01 -43.07 -3.02
CA ARG A 980 -19.99 -42.96 -1.55
C ARG A 980 -21.28 -43.55 -0.96
N LYS A 981 -21.18 -44.75 -0.37
CA LYS A 981 -22.12 -45.21 0.65
C LYS A 981 -21.89 -44.37 1.91
N MET A 982 -22.54 -43.22 1.99
CA MET A 982 -22.82 -42.63 3.30
C MET A 982 -23.76 -43.60 4.00
N ASP A 983 -23.36 -44.19 5.13
CA ASP A 983 -24.32 -44.75 6.06
C ASP A 983 -25.18 -43.58 6.56
N ILE A 984 -26.29 -43.36 5.85
CA ILE A 984 -27.30 -42.35 6.18
C ILE A 984 -28.01 -42.86 7.44
N ILE A 985 -27.50 -42.48 8.61
CA ILE A 985 -28.18 -42.71 9.88
C ILE A 985 -28.86 -41.39 10.29
N SER A 986 -30.21 -41.47 10.33
CA SER A 986 -31.23 -40.62 10.96
C SER A 986 -31.21 -39.11 10.68
#